data_AF-A0A951WLN1-F1
#
_entry.id   AF-A0A951WLN1-F1
#
_cell.length_a   1.000
_cell.length_b   1.000
_cell.length_c   1.000
_cell.angle_alpha   90.00
_cell.angle_beta   90.00
_cell.angle_gamma   90.00
#
_symmetry.space_group_name_H-M   'P 1'
#
loop_
_entity.id
_entity.type
_entity.pdbx_description
1 polymer ?
#
loop_
_entity_poly.entity_id
_entity_poly.type
_entity_poly.pdbx_seq_one_letter_code
_entity_poly.pdbx_strand_id
1 'polypeptide(L)'
;MSAKPKDHRPKIISCRTALDGLNIAARQSVLWPCHAFNIAIPQKKKSGLNVFEETILKITEIESGDTEKIALFTCLEKELVAFIQNRLNQLGLLNDRYELSEHGEALLNEWKIKSDGNLEYTVATVFVDLLSGKLLPYVSMEQLNYKKVSRIGDNGFIDFLINPTKEKSRVCARQIHPAKDSFWKTVPDSNDIIKAIREFRKKYKRHALLNQGVDQNPPPLPMAEAISLHESPELVYLHCNVLIQIGNSDLLVTDGCGFGFSESFANYLNSQNLQWITELKQRAVIDKVGSAEASENESPKKPLRYAEISRRIVKNRSALQKIKNFEVNSTSYERDYRQEIENGIKHLYVALEWTLRQVVAENPVSEWEQVFSASKFRDNEKLLVELAKKVGFTVNDSNQCLLQVKPGAIRQIEHGKVELQPLLALAIAGASSNANHPLHRLAQNHSGFLAHALRLKKYRDPIEHGSTENLDVDKNMLQDLTETTEPIVFSLIPGVAEDLDYGKKLFSDGDINQERLKATIELENALGTAFVSNLSGDIKEQLIRSELLLAQFSEDKKIEIIKCYASVIQIVLLDSVNDRNMEIEIDTIRETAIERIVQSGFIPAKEQLSEQLTTVTPRRLYRAVKGGSETLGAHLLAVFLLGSESELNQLRDLEPNFVKFVADLICLRGHGNDNRHLADFSRDEMESLKCNVFRAVKKISEAF
;
A
#
# COMPACT_ATOMS: atom_id res chain seq x y z
N MET A 1 38.29 0.85 -50.70
CA MET A 1 37.01 0.46 -50.08
C MET A 1 36.57 1.57 -49.15
N SER A 2 35.46 2.24 -49.47
CA SER A 2 34.96 3.41 -48.73
C SER A 2 34.37 2.96 -47.38
N ALA A 3 34.93 3.45 -46.27
CA ALA A 3 34.39 3.24 -44.94
C ALA A 3 33.01 3.91 -44.85
N LYS A 4 31.95 3.11 -44.64
CA LYS A 4 30.61 3.65 -44.40
C LYS A 4 30.66 4.63 -43.21
N PRO A 5 30.00 5.80 -43.30
CA PRO A 5 29.93 6.74 -42.18
C PRO A 5 29.29 6.03 -40.97
N LYS A 6 29.94 6.12 -39.80
CA LYS A 6 29.39 5.61 -38.54
C LYS A 6 28.10 6.38 -38.25
N ASP A 7 26.98 5.67 -38.17
CA ASP A 7 25.71 6.27 -37.75
C ASP A 7 25.83 6.68 -36.28
N HIS A 8 25.84 7.99 -36.01
CA HIS A 8 25.97 8.57 -34.68
C HIS A 8 24.63 8.64 -33.92
N ARG A 9 23.55 8.09 -34.48
CA ARG A 9 22.23 8.09 -33.84
C ARG A 9 22.21 7.19 -32.59
N PRO A 10 21.38 7.52 -31.58
CA PRO A 10 21.21 6.70 -30.39
C PRO A 10 20.80 5.27 -30.74
N LYS A 11 21.46 4.29 -30.12
CA LYS A 11 21.19 2.88 -30.34
C LYS A 11 20.08 2.41 -29.40
N ILE A 12 18.89 2.18 -29.95
CA ILE A 12 17.69 1.86 -29.18
C ILE A 12 17.36 0.38 -29.28
N ILE A 13 17.15 -0.28 -28.14
CA ILE A 13 16.68 -1.66 -28.04
C ILE A 13 15.25 -1.62 -27.49
N SER A 14 14.34 -2.39 -28.08
CA SER A 14 12.96 -2.47 -27.62
C SER A 14 12.51 -3.91 -27.60
N CYS A 15 12.24 -4.43 -26.40
CA CYS A 15 11.63 -5.73 -26.19
C CYS A 15 10.10 -5.59 -26.06
N ARG A 16 9.37 -6.66 -26.42
CA ARG A 16 7.93 -6.71 -26.18
C ARG A 16 7.70 -6.92 -24.68
N THR A 17 6.86 -6.09 -24.07
CA THR A 17 6.43 -6.26 -22.68
C THR A 17 4.94 -6.58 -22.67
N ALA A 18 4.56 -7.64 -21.95
CA ALA A 18 3.15 -7.93 -21.70
C ALA A 18 2.61 -6.95 -20.66
N LEU A 19 1.62 -6.15 -21.05
CA LEU A 19 0.93 -5.18 -20.16
C LEU A 19 -0.56 -5.54 -20.01
N ASP A 20 -0.95 -6.73 -20.47
CA ASP A 20 -2.32 -7.20 -20.44
C ASP A 20 -2.79 -7.37 -18.99
N GLY A 21 -4.02 -6.95 -18.69
CA GLY A 21 -4.60 -6.99 -17.34
C GLY A 21 -4.28 -5.76 -16.46
N LEU A 22 -3.53 -4.78 -16.94
CA LEU A 22 -3.27 -3.54 -16.20
C LEU A 22 -4.25 -2.43 -16.60
N ASN A 23 -4.90 -1.82 -15.61
CA ASN A 23 -5.75 -0.65 -15.79
C ASN A 23 -4.89 0.62 -15.90
N ILE A 24 -4.36 0.87 -17.10
CA ILE A 24 -3.45 1.99 -17.39
C ILE A 24 -4.26 3.27 -17.64
N ALA A 25 -4.08 4.29 -16.81
CA ALA A 25 -4.68 5.61 -16.97
C ALA A 25 -3.86 6.51 -17.92
N ALA A 26 -2.53 6.51 -17.76
CA ALA A 26 -1.64 7.23 -18.66
C ALA A 26 -0.32 6.47 -18.87
N ARG A 27 0.34 6.75 -20.00
CA ARG A 27 1.62 6.15 -20.36
C ARG A 27 2.56 7.12 -21.06
N GLN A 28 3.86 6.93 -20.85
CA GLN A 28 4.92 7.63 -21.56
C GLN A 28 6.05 6.67 -21.90
N SER A 29 6.46 6.64 -23.17
CA SER A 29 7.66 5.91 -23.57
C SER A 29 8.91 6.70 -23.16
N VAL A 30 9.89 6.00 -22.60
CA VAL A 30 11.19 6.55 -22.17
C VAL A 30 12.34 5.65 -22.65
N LEU A 31 13.53 6.23 -22.74
CA LEU A 31 14.75 5.56 -23.15
C LEU A 31 15.72 5.54 -21.96
N TRP A 32 15.93 4.35 -21.40
CA TRP A 32 16.80 4.10 -20.24
C TRP A 32 18.25 3.91 -20.70
N PRO A 33 19.18 4.81 -20.32
CA PRO A 33 20.59 4.72 -20.71
C PRO A 33 21.31 3.55 -20.01
N CYS A 34 21.95 2.68 -20.79
CA CYS A 34 22.72 1.54 -20.30
C CYS A 34 24.03 1.38 -21.08
N HIS A 35 25.03 0.78 -20.45
CA HIS A 35 26.20 0.25 -21.13
C HIS A 35 25.99 -1.24 -21.43
N ALA A 36 26.04 -1.60 -22.71
CA ALA A 36 26.04 -2.98 -23.17
C ALA A 36 27.48 -3.50 -23.25
N PHE A 37 27.79 -4.54 -22.48
CA PHE A 37 29.08 -5.22 -22.51
C PHE A 37 28.94 -6.58 -23.18
N ASN A 38 29.84 -6.88 -24.10
CA ASN A 38 29.96 -8.22 -24.65
C ASN A 38 30.77 -9.10 -23.70
N ILE A 39 30.25 -10.29 -23.42
CA ILE A 39 30.88 -11.31 -22.61
C ILE A 39 30.95 -12.62 -23.41
N ALA A 40 31.95 -13.45 -23.16
CA ALA A 40 31.98 -14.82 -23.66
C ALA A 40 31.55 -15.77 -22.54
N ILE A 41 30.53 -16.58 -22.80
CA ILE A 41 30.01 -17.58 -21.86
C ILE A 41 30.29 -18.98 -22.43
N PRO A 42 30.87 -19.90 -21.64
CA PRO A 42 31.05 -21.28 -22.07
C PRO A 42 29.70 -22.00 -22.10
N GLN A 43 29.40 -22.66 -23.21
CA GLN A 43 28.26 -23.54 -23.39
C GLN A 43 28.72 -24.93 -23.77
N LYS A 44 28.00 -25.96 -23.32
CA LYS A 44 28.22 -27.30 -23.84
C LYS A 44 27.84 -27.32 -25.31
N LYS A 45 28.76 -27.77 -26.17
CA LYS A 45 28.49 -28.04 -27.58
C LYS A 45 27.26 -28.93 -27.65
N LYS A 46 26.22 -28.48 -28.37
CA LYS A 46 25.01 -29.30 -28.57
C LYS A 46 25.42 -30.56 -29.32
N SER A 47 25.31 -31.71 -28.66
CA SER A 47 25.40 -33.00 -29.32
C SER A 47 24.29 -33.06 -30.38
N GLY A 48 24.60 -33.58 -31.57
CA GLY A 48 23.59 -33.87 -32.59
C GLY A 48 22.60 -34.96 -32.16
N LEU A 49 22.87 -35.61 -31.01
CA LEU A 49 22.08 -36.66 -30.40
C LEU A 49 21.40 -36.16 -29.12
N ASN A 50 20.19 -36.63 -28.88
CA ASN A 50 19.50 -36.45 -27.61
C ASN A 50 20.00 -37.45 -26.55
N VAL A 51 19.62 -37.25 -25.28
CA VAL A 51 20.11 -38.08 -24.16
C VAL A 51 19.80 -39.57 -24.33
N PHE A 52 18.66 -39.93 -24.92
CA PHE A 52 18.29 -41.33 -25.16
C PHE A 52 19.11 -41.94 -26.29
N GLU A 53 19.32 -41.20 -27.37
CA GLU A 53 20.21 -41.58 -28.48
C GLU A 53 21.64 -41.78 -28.01
N GLU A 54 22.19 -40.87 -27.19
CA GLU A 54 23.52 -41.02 -26.61
C GLU A 54 23.62 -42.25 -25.71
N THR A 55 22.58 -42.50 -24.90
CA THR A 55 22.54 -43.64 -23.98
C THR A 55 22.47 -44.96 -24.76
N ILE A 56 21.61 -45.04 -25.76
CA ILE A 56 21.47 -46.23 -26.61
C ILE A 56 22.75 -46.47 -27.42
N LEU A 57 23.38 -45.44 -27.97
CA LEU A 57 24.66 -45.57 -28.67
C LEU A 57 25.78 -46.13 -27.76
N LYS A 58 25.87 -45.66 -26.51
CA LYS A 58 26.83 -46.15 -25.52
C LYS A 58 26.58 -47.60 -25.12
N ILE A 59 25.32 -47.98 -24.91
CA ILE A 59 24.98 -49.36 -24.53
C ILE A 59 25.13 -50.30 -25.74
N THR A 60 24.93 -49.79 -26.96
CA THR A 60 25.19 -50.54 -28.20
C THR A 60 26.67 -50.94 -28.33
N GLU A 61 27.60 -50.15 -27.79
CA GLU A 61 29.02 -50.53 -27.67
C GLU A 61 29.24 -51.81 -26.86
N ILE A 62 28.39 -52.03 -25.84
CA ILE A 62 28.52 -53.14 -24.90
C ILE A 62 27.73 -54.36 -25.40
N GLU A 63 26.49 -54.13 -25.83
CA GLU A 63 25.53 -55.18 -26.19
C GLU A 63 25.52 -55.55 -27.68
N SER A 64 26.45 -55.00 -28.47
CA SER A 64 26.63 -55.33 -29.90
C SER A 64 25.33 -55.20 -30.71
N GLY A 65 24.53 -54.15 -30.43
CA GLY A 65 23.31 -53.85 -31.20
C GLY A 65 22.05 -54.64 -30.82
N ASP A 66 22.10 -55.53 -29.82
CA ASP A 66 20.95 -56.33 -29.39
C ASP A 66 19.84 -55.46 -28.77
N THR A 67 18.78 -55.21 -29.55
CA THR A 67 17.64 -54.39 -29.16
C THR A 67 16.95 -54.87 -27.89
N GLU A 68 16.85 -56.19 -27.66
CA GLU A 68 16.16 -56.73 -26.47
C GLU A 68 16.98 -56.50 -25.21
N LYS A 69 18.29 -56.73 -25.29
CA LYS A 69 19.18 -56.47 -24.15
C LYS A 69 19.30 -54.99 -23.85
N ILE A 70 19.40 -54.14 -24.88
CA ILE A 70 19.46 -52.68 -24.69
C ILE A 70 18.16 -52.17 -24.04
N ALA A 71 16.99 -52.67 -24.47
CA ALA A 71 15.70 -52.38 -23.83
C ALA A 71 15.67 -52.81 -22.37
N LEU A 72 16.21 -54.01 -22.07
CA LEU A 72 16.32 -54.50 -20.70
C LEU A 72 17.22 -53.62 -19.82
N PHE A 73 18.40 -53.23 -20.32
CA PHE A 73 19.36 -52.40 -19.57
C PHE A 73 18.90 -50.95 -19.36
N THR A 74 18.16 -50.40 -20.32
CA THR A 74 17.64 -49.03 -20.24
C THR A 74 16.28 -48.94 -19.55
N CYS A 75 15.61 -50.09 -19.33
CA CYS A 75 14.20 -50.18 -18.94
C CYS A 75 13.26 -49.41 -19.89
N LEU A 76 13.64 -49.28 -21.17
CA LEU A 76 12.81 -48.67 -22.21
C LEU A 76 12.06 -49.75 -22.99
N GLU A 77 10.94 -49.38 -23.59
CA GLU A 77 10.19 -50.29 -24.46
C GLU A 77 11.00 -50.66 -25.71
N LYS A 78 10.94 -51.94 -26.09
CA LYS A 78 11.68 -52.49 -27.24
C LYS A 78 11.44 -51.70 -28.52
N GLU A 79 10.21 -51.24 -28.74
CA GLU A 79 9.84 -50.44 -29.92
C GLU A 79 10.55 -49.08 -29.95
N LEU A 80 10.67 -48.42 -28.79
CA LEU A 80 11.38 -47.15 -28.67
C LEU A 80 12.89 -47.33 -28.90
N VAL A 81 13.47 -48.40 -28.36
CA VAL A 81 14.88 -48.73 -28.60
C VAL A 81 15.13 -49.00 -30.09
N ALA A 82 14.29 -49.83 -30.73
CA ALA A 82 14.38 -50.10 -32.16
C ALA A 82 14.24 -48.82 -33.01
N PHE A 83 13.32 -47.92 -32.64
CA PHE A 83 13.16 -46.64 -33.29
C PHE A 83 14.42 -45.77 -33.20
N ILE A 84 15.02 -45.68 -32.01
CA ILE A 84 16.24 -44.91 -31.78
C ILE A 84 17.43 -45.54 -32.50
N GLN A 85 17.59 -46.86 -32.47
CA GLN A 85 18.64 -47.56 -33.23
C GLN A 85 18.51 -47.35 -34.74
N ASN A 86 17.30 -47.36 -35.29
CA ASN A 86 17.05 -47.04 -36.70
C ASN A 86 17.47 -45.60 -37.03
N ARG A 87 17.15 -44.64 -36.16
CA ARG A 87 17.60 -43.25 -36.34
C ARG A 87 19.13 -43.12 -36.23
N LEU A 88 19.78 -43.81 -35.32
CA LEU A 88 21.24 -43.83 -35.21
C LEU A 88 21.92 -44.46 -36.43
N ASN A 89 21.31 -45.49 -37.03
CA ASN A 89 21.74 -46.07 -38.31
C ASN A 89 21.59 -45.03 -39.45
N GLN A 90 20.47 -44.32 -39.54
CA GLN A 90 20.29 -43.24 -40.53
C GLN A 90 21.32 -42.10 -40.40
N LEU A 91 21.81 -41.85 -39.18
CA LEU A 91 22.88 -40.90 -38.92
C LEU A 91 24.29 -41.47 -39.22
N GLY A 92 24.37 -42.72 -39.69
CA GLY A 92 25.61 -43.43 -40.02
C GLY A 92 26.42 -43.85 -38.80
N LEU A 93 25.85 -43.80 -37.59
CA LEU A 93 26.53 -44.13 -36.34
C LEU A 93 26.44 -45.63 -36.00
N LEU A 94 25.43 -46.31 -36.56
CA LEU A 94 25.29 -47.75 -36.53
C LEU A 94 25.30 -48.31 -37.95
N ASN A 95 25.67 -49.58 -38.11
CA ASN A 95 25.57 -50.31 -39.37
C ASN A 95 24.19 -50.98 -39.53
N ASP A 96 23.97 -51.68 -40.64
CA ASP A 96 22.71 -52.41 -40.93
C ASP A 96 22.39 -53.54 -39.93
N ARG A 97 23.36 -53.96 -39.12
CA ARG A 97 23.19 -54.94 -38.03
C ARG A 97 22.97 -54.27 -36.67
N TYR A 98 22.82 -52.94 -36.63
CA TYR A 98 22.75 -52.11 -35.43
C TYR A 98 23.98 -52.19 -34.52
N GLU A 99 25.12 -52.65 -35.05
CA GLU A 99 26.41 -52.56 -34.37
C GLU A 99 27.04 -51.19 -34.64
N LEU A 100 28.01 -50.78 -33.83
CA LEU A 100 28.73 -49.51 -34.05
C LEU A 100 29.40 -49.49 -35.42
N SER A 101 29.22 -48.39 -36.15
CA SER A 101 30.04 -48.09 -37.32
C SER A 101 31.38 -47.47 -36.91
N GLU A 102 32.34 -47.40 -37.83
CA GLU A 102 33.60 -46.65 -37.61
C GLU A 102 33.33 -45.19 -37.21
N HIS A 103 32.26 -44.59 -37.72
CA HIS A 103 31.85 -43.23 -37.37
C HIS A 103 31.27 -43.14 -35.95
N GLY A 104 30.46 -44.13 -35.54
CA GLY A 104 29.93 -44.24 -34.18
C GLY A 104 31.04 -44.48 -33.15
N GLU A 105 32.01 -45.34 -33.47
CA GLU A 105 33.15 -45.65 -32.60
C GLU A 105 34.07 -44.43 -32.44
N ALA A 106 34.34 -43.68 -33.52
CA ALA A 106 35.07 -42.42 -33.46
C ALA A 106 34.37 -41.39 -32.56
N LEU A 107 33.03 -41.26 -32.65
CA LEU A 107 32.25 -40.35 -31.82
C LEU A 107 32.30 -40.74 -30.33
N LEU A 108 32.18 -42.02 -30.01
CA LEU A 108 32.30 -42.51 -28.63
C LEU A 108 33.71 -42.29 -28.05
N ASN A 109 34.75 -42.49 -28.87
CA ASN A 109 36.12 -42.23 -28.47
C ASN A 109 36.40 -40.74 -28.23
N GLU A 110 35.82 -39.85 -29.05
CA GLU A 110 35.85 -38.40 -28.78
C GLU A 110 35.23 -38.05 -27.42
N TRP A 111 34.12 -38.70 -27.05
CA TRP A 111 33.47 -38.51 -25.74
C TRP A 111 34.33 -39.02 -24.58
N LYS A 112 35.06 -40.12 -24.77
CA LYS A 112 35.95 -40.70 -23.75
C LYS A 112 37.22 -39.86 -23.52
N ILE A 113 37.75 -39.24 -24.58
CA ILE A 113 39.02 -38.49 -24.54
C ILE A 113 38.81 -37.04 -24.03
N LYS A 114 37.67 -36.42 -24.30
CA LYS A 114 37.38 -35.01 -23.96
C LYS A 114 36.35 -34.88 -22.83
N SER A 115 36.71 -35.27 -21.60
CA SER A 115 35.85 -35.06 -20.43
C SER A 115 35.62 -33.56 -20.09
N ASP A 116 36.51 -32.64 -20.52
CA ASP A 116 36.37 -31.18 -20.34
C ASP A 116 36.35 -30.36 -21.66
N GLY A 117 36.49 -31.00 -22.83
CA GLY A 117 36.79 -30.33 -24.10
C GLY A 117 35.61 -29.93 -24.97
N ASN A 118 34.37 -30.00 -24.48
CA ASN A 118 33.16 -29.75 -25.27
C ASN A 118 32.51 -28.40 -24.96
N LEU A 119 33.31 -27.40 -24.57
CA LEU A 119 32.84 -26.03 -24.31
C LEU A 119 33.03 -25.16 -25.56
N GLU A 120 31.93 -24.66 -26.10
CA GLU A 120 31.90 -23.61 -27.10
C GLU A 120 31.63 -22.27 -26.41
N TYR A 121 32.41 -21.24 -26.73
CA TYR A 121 32.19 -19.90 -26.18
C TYR A 121 31.21 -19.15 -27.07
N THR A 122 30.06 -18.79 -26.50
CA THR A 122 29.07 -17.94 -27.17
C THR A 122 29.19 -16.52 -26.65
N VAL A 123 29.16 -15.55 -27.56
CA VAL A 123 29.09 -14.13 -27.19
C VAL A 123 27.69 -13.82 -26.69
N ALA A 124 27.60 -13.22 -25.51
CA ALA A 124 26.37 -12.71 -24.93
C ALA A 124 26.55 -11.24 -24.53
N THR A 125 25.46 -10.53 -24.35
CA THR A 125 25.46 -9.13 -23.91
C THR A 125 24.83 -9.00 -22.53
N VAL A 126 25.49 -8.23 -21.66
CA VAL A 126 24.96 -7.79 -20.36
C VAL A 126 24.85 -6.27 -20.31
N PHE A 127 23.97 -5.75 -19.46
CA PHE A 127 23.63 -4.32 -19.42
C PHE A 127 23.90 -3.74 -18.04
N VAL A 128 24.78 -2.74 -17.97
CA VAL A 128 24.99 -1.92 -16.76
C VAL A 128 24.11 -0.68 -16.85
N ASP A 129 23.26 -0.49 -15.85
CA ASP A 129 22.47 0.73 -15.68
C ASP A 129 23.38 1.92 -15.38
N LEU A 130 23.36 2.95 -16.22
CA LEU A 130 24.17 4.15 -16.01
C LEU A 130 23.66 5.04 -14.87
N LEU A 131 22.42 4.84 -14.42
CA LEU A 131 21.79 5.63 -13.37
C LEU A 131 22.13 5.09 -11.97
N SER A 132 22.15 3.76 -11.80
CA SER A 132 22.45 3.12 -10.51
C SER A 132 23.80 2.39 -10.45
N GLY A 133 24.46 2.16 -11.58
CA GLY A 133 25.71 1.40 -11.68
C GLY A 133 25.53 -0.12 -11.56
N LYS A 134 24.29 -0.60 -11.39
CA LYS A 134 24.01 -2.02 -11.20
C LYS A 134 23.84 -2.75 -12.52
N LEU A 135 24.23 -4.02 -12.54
CA LEU A 135 23.97 -4.91 -13.66
C LEU A 135 22.48 -5.28 -13.70
N LEU A 136 21.85 -5.18 -14.87
CA LEU A 136 20.47 -5.60 -15.06
C LEU A 136 20.37 -7.14 -15.04
N PRO A 137 19.31 -7.72 -14.45
CA PRO A 137 19.11 -9.16 -14.37
C PRO A 137 18.58 -9.72 -15.71
N TYR A 138 19.31 -9.48 -16.79
CA TYR A 138 19.01 -9.91 -18.15
C TYR A 138 20.31 -10.12 -18.94
N VAL A 139 20.36 -11.21 -19.71
CA VAL A 139 21.51 -11.54 -20.58
C VAL A 139 20.97 -11.87 -21.97
N SER A 140 21.41 -11.12 -22.98
CA SER A 140 21.03 -11.36 -24.36
C SER A 140 22.01 -12.34 -25.00
N MET A 141 21.52 -13.47 -25.49
CA MET A 141 22.32 -14.48 -26.20
C MET A 141 22.37 -14.26 -27.72
N GLU A 142 21.63 -13.27 -28.20
CA GLU A 142 21.49 -12.93 -29.62
C GLU A 142 22.18 -11.60 -29.93
N GLN A 143 22.41 -11.34 -31.21
CA GLN A 143 22.90 -10.04 -31.64
C GLN A 143 21.85 -8.95 -31.36
N LEU A 144 22.28 -7.84 -30.77
CA LEU A 144 21.39 -6.73 -30.43
C LEU A 144 20.71 -6.15 -31.68
N ASN A 145 19.38 -6.09 -31.64
CA ASN A 145 18.56 -5.56 -32.72
C ASN A 145 18.20 -4.09 -32.47
N TYR A 146 18.96 -3.18 -33.08
CA TYR A 146 18.74 -1.74 -32.95
C TYR A 146 17.55 -1.25 -33.78
N LYS A 147 16.68 -0.46 -33.14
CA LYS A 147 15.52 0.14 -33.80
C LYS A 147 15.93 1.32 -34.67
N LYS A 148 15.24 1.48 -35.81
CA LYS A 148 15.48 2.57 -36.75
C LYS A 148 14.98 3.88 -36.17
N VAL A 149 15.90 4.79 -35.87
CA VAL A 149 15.59 6.17 -35.43
C VAL A 149 15.10 6.98 -36.64
N SER A 150 13.89 7.51 -36.55
CA SER A 150 13.28 8.36 -37.59
C SER A 150 13.58 9.85 -37.37
N ARG A 151 13.54 10.32 -36.11
CA ARG A 151 13.76 11.73 -35.77
C ARG A 151 14.38 11.86 -34.38
N ILE A 152 15.30 12.81 -34.23
CA ILE A 152 15.77 13.30 -32.92
C ILE A 152 15.15 14.69 -32.76
N GLY A 153 14.30 14.86 -31.75
CA GLY A 153 13.64 16.13 -31.45
C GLY A 153 14.44 16.95 -30.45
N ASP A 154 14.23 18.27 -30.48
CA ASP A 154 15.04 19.23 -29.71
C ASP A 154 14.74 19.21 -28.20
N ASN A 155 13.60 18.63 -27.79
CA ASN A 155 13.14 18.59 -26.40
C ASN A 155 13.51 17.29 -25.66
N GLY A 156 14.56 16.60 -26.11
CA GLY A 156 14.98 15.31 -25.53
C GLY A 156 14.02 14.15 -25.85
N PHE A 157 13.29 14.23 -26.96
CA PHE A 157 12.46 13.14 -27.47
C PHE A 157 13.08 12.53 -28.73
N ILE A 158 13.00 11.21 -28.85
CA ILE A 158 13.48 10.46 -30.00
C ILE A 158 12.33 9.63 -30.57
N ASP A 159 12.10 9.77 -31.87
CA ASP A 159 11.15 8.95 -32.62
C ASP A 159 11.88 7.76 -33.25
N PHE A 160 11.36 6.55 -33.05
CA PHE A 160 11.88 5.34 -33.66
C PHE A 160 10.75 4.39 -34.08
N LEU A 161 11.05 3.46 -34.98
CA LEU A 161 10.11 2.44 -35.46
C LEU A 161 10.38 1.10 -34.76
N ILE A 162 9.36 0.55 -34.08
CA ILE A 162 9.43 -0.83 -33.55
C ILE A 162 9.59 -1.82 -34.72
N ASN A 163 8.81 -1.61 -35.80
CA ASN A 163 8.82 -2.38 -37.03
C ASN A 163 9.17 -1.47 -38.23
N PRO A 164 10.35 -1.64 -38.85
CA PRO A 164 10.82 -0.74 -39.92
C PRO A 164 9.88 -0.61 -41.11
N THR A 165 9.08 -1.63 -41.37
CA THR A 165 8.14 -1.74 -42.51
C THR A 165 6.76 -1.16 -42.23
N LYS A 166 6.46 -0.77 -40.99
CA LYS A 166 5.12 -0.29 -40.59
C LYS A 166 5.24 1.08 -39.93
N GLU A 167 4.90 2.14 -40.65
CA GLU A 167 4.96 3.52 -40.15
C GLU A 167 4.07 3.76 -38.91
N LYS A 168 2.94 3.03 -38.81
CA LYS A 168 2.08 3.00 -37.61
C LYS A 168 2.77 2.43 -36.35
N SER A 169 3.99 1.90 -36.45
CA SER A 169 4.79 1.41 -35.31
C SER A 169 5.75 2.45 -34.74
N ARG A 170 5.62 3.72 -35.16
CA ARG A 170 6.40 4.83 -34.63
C ARG A 170 6.10 5.06 -33.15
N VAL A 171 7.15 5.13 -32.35
CA VAL A 171 7.14 5.47 -30.93
C VAL A 171 7.93 6.75 -30.75
N CYS A 172 7.37 7.69 -29.99
CA CYS A 172 8.05 8.90 -29.53
C CYS A 172 8.43 8.68 -28.05
N ALA A 173 9.72 8.58 -27.76
CA ALA A 173 10.20 8.28 -26.41
C ALA A 173 11.09 9.40 -25.86
N ARG A 174 10.92 9.72 -24.58
CA ARG A 174 11.76 10.69 -23.88
C ARG A 174 13.11 10.05 -23.54
N GLN A 175 14.20 10.71 -23.91
CA GLN A 175 15.55 10.30 -23.56
C GLN A 175 15.88 10.69 -22.13
N ILE A 176 16.19 9.69 -21.29
CA ILE A 176 16.75 9.94 -19.96
C ILE A 176 18.25 10.11 -20.12
N HIS A 177 18.75 11.27 -19.68
CA HIS A 177 20.17 11.60 -19.72
C HIS A 177 20.80 11.25 -18.38
N PRO A 178 21.89 10.46 -18.35
CA PRO A 178 22.70 10.30 -17.14
C PRO A 178 23.29 11.65 -16.72
N ALA A 179 23.44 11.86 -15.42
CA ALA A 179 24.15 13.02 -14.88
C ALA A 179 25.66 12.92 -15.20
N LYS A 180 26.40 14.02 -14.96
CA LYS A 180 27.87 14.02 -15.13
C LYS A 180 28.57 13.00 -14.21
N ASP A 181 27.99 12.77 -13.04
CA ASP A 181 28.54 11.91 -11.98
C ASP A 181 28.00 10.47 -12.07
N SER A 182 27.30 10.14 -13.16
CA SER A 182 26.75 8.80 -13.42
C SER A 182 27.84 7.75 -13.64
N PHE A 183 27.42 6.49 -13.68
CA PHE A 183 28.26 5.30 -13.67
C PHE A 183 28.92 4.98 -15.03
N TRP A 184 29.41 6.01 -15.72
CA TRP A 184 30.03 5.92 -17.06
C TRP A 184 31.29 5.04 -17.09
N LYS A 185 31.99 4.90 -15.97
CA LYS A 185 33.24 4.11 -15.88
C LYS A 185 33.02 2.74 -15.25
N THR A 186 31.78 2.38 -14.91
CA THR A 186 31.50 1.10 -14.24
C THR A 186 31.66 -0.05 -15.22
N VAL A 187 32.43 -1.05 -14.81
CA VAL A 187 32.70 -2.29 -15.53
C VAL A 187 32.26 -3.44 -14.62
N PRO A 188 31.38 -4.36 -15.06
CA PRO A 188 30.88 -5.44 -14.21
C PRO A 188 31.92 -6.55 -14.06
N ASP A 189 31.96 -7.20 -12.89
CA ASP A 189 32.83 -8.35 -12.68
C ASP A 189 32.11 -9.69 -12.99
N SER A 190 32.86 -10.80 -13.01
CA SER A 190 32.31 -12.14 -13.29
C SER A 190 31.27 -12.59 -12.26
N ASN A 191 31.38 -12.17 -10.99
CA ASN A 191 30.42 -12.55 -9.94
C ASN A 191 29.09 -11.81 -10.11
N ASP A 192 29.14 -10.53 -10.45
CA ASP A 192 27.97 -9.71 -10.79
C ASP A 192 27.24 -10.29 -11.99
N ILE A 193 27.98 -10.71 -13.03
CA ILE A 193 27.42 -11.38 -14.21
C ILE A 193 26.73 -12.69 -13.82
N ILE A 194 27.35 -13.53 -12.99
CA ILE A 194 26.72 -14.77 -12.50
C ILE A 194 25.44 -14.46 -11.72
N LYS A 195 25.46 -13.44 -10.87
CA LYS A 195 24.29 -13.03 -10.09
C LYS A 195 23.16 -12.58 -11.02
N ALA A 196 23.45 -11.77 -12.04
CA ALA A 196 22.48 -11.36 -13.04
C ALA A 196 21.91 -12.56 -13.82
N ILE A 197 22.73 -13.54 -14.20
CA ILE A 197 22.26 -14.79 -14.85
C ILE A 197 21.32 -15.57 -13.91
N ARG A 198 21.66 -15.69 -12.62
CA ARG A 198 20.79 -16.37 -11.62
C ARG A 198 19.44 -15.67 -11.48
N GLU A 199 19.43 -14.34 -11.39
CA GLU A 199 18.20 -13.55 -11.29
C GLU A 199 17.38 -13.62 -12.58
N PHE A 200 18.03 -13.54 -13.74
CA PHE A 200 17.38 -13.71 -15.04
C PHE A 200 16.68 -15.06 -15.14
N ARG A 201 17.33 -16.16 -14.73
CA ARG A 201 16.72 -17.49 -14.68
C ARG A 201 15.48 -17.56 -13.79
N LYS A 202 15.51 -16.90 -12.62
CA LYS A 202 14.36 -16.82 -11.71
C LYS A 202 13.19 -16.08 -12.37
N LYS A 203 13.46 -14.93 -13.00
CA LYS A 203 12.45 -14.15 -13.72
C LYS A 203 11.87 -14.93 -14.90
N TYR A 204 12.73 -15.56 -15.71
CA TYR A 204 12.34 -16.38 -16.84
C TYR A 204 11.39 -17.51 -16.44
N LYS A 205 11.72 -18.30 -15.39
CA LYS A 205 10.85 -19.38 -14.91
C LYS A 205 9.45 -18.89 -14.53
N ARG A 206 9.35 -17.75 -13.85
CA ARG A 206 8.05 -17.14 -13.48
C ARG A 206 7.27 -16.71 -14.73
N HIS A 207 7.95 -16.10 -15.69
CA HIS A 207 7.33 -15.57 -16.90
C HIS A 207 6.91 -16.67 -17.89
N ALA A 208 7.72 -17.72 -18.05
CA ALA A 208 7.42 -18.86 -18.92
C ALA A 208 6.21 -19.69 -18.46
N LEU A 209 5.88 -19.66 -17.16
CA LEU A 209 4.66 -20.29 -16.63
C LEU A 209 3.39 -19.52 -17.00
N LEU A 210 3.49 -18.20 -17.18
CA LEU A 210 2.34 -17.30 -17.36
C LEU A 210 2.09 -16.94 -18.82
N ASN A 211 3.12 -16.98 -19.68
CA ASN A 211 3.05 -16.49 -21.06
C ASN A 211 3.55 -17.54 -22.07
N GLN A 212 2.68 -17.95 -23.01
CA GLN A 212 3.04 -18.79 -24.15
C GLN A 212 3.74 -17.94 -25.22
N GLY A 213 5.08 -17.98 -25.27
CA GLY A 213 5.87 -17.32 -26.31
C GLY A 213 7.04 -16.48 -25.79
N VAL A 214 7.91 -17.06 -24.96
CA VAL A 214 9.16 -16.41 -24.56
C VAL A 214 10.26 -16.79 -25.54
N ASP A 215 10.76 -15.82 -26.31
CA ASP A 215 11.69 -16.07 -27.41
C ASP A 215 13.13 -16.37 -26.94
N GLN A 216 13.53 -15.99 -25.72
CA GLN A 216 14.92 -16.11 -25.25
C GLN A 216 15.07 -16.91 -23.95
N ASN A 217 15.77 -18.04 -24.04
CA ASN A 217 16.15 -18.86 -22.89
C ASN A 217 17.38 -18.29 -22.17
N PRO A 218 17.43 -18.32 -20.82
CA PRO A 218 18.60 -17.90 -20.07
C PRO A 218 19.79 -18.86 -20.30
N PRO A 219 21.03 -18.36 -20.32
CA PRO A 219 22.21 -19.21 -20.52
C PRO A 219 22.42 -20.22 -19.37
N PRO A 220 23.20 -21.31 -19.59
CA PRO A 220 23.80 -22.13 -18.53
C PRO A 220 24.48 -21.26 -17.46
N LEU A 221 24.57 -21.72 -16.20
CA LEU A 221 25.34 -21.01 -15.17
C LEU A 221 26.81 -21.42 -15.32
N PRO A 222 27.71 -20.53 -15.75
CA PRO A 222 29.14 -20.83 -15.85
C PRO A 222 29.84 -20.67 -14.48
N MET A 223 31.07 -21.18 -14.39
CA MET A 223 32.02 -20.78 -13.34
C MET A 223 32.58 -19.39 -13.65
N ALA A 224 32.93 -18.62 -12.61
CA ALA A 224 33.30 -17.21 -12.74
C ALA A 224 34.57 -17.01 -13.59
N GLU A 225 35.52 -17.92 -13.42
CA GLU A 225 36.81 -17.94 -14.11
C GLU A 225 36.69 -18.19 -15.61
N ALA A 226 35.55 -18.74 -16.06
CA ALA A 226 35.30 -19.07 -17.45
C ALA A 226 34.56 -17.96 -18.21
N ILE A 227 34.24 -16.83 -17.58
CA ILE A 227 33.62 -15.68 -18.25
C ILE A 227 34.73 -14.71 -18.65
N SER A 228 34.80 -14.35 -19.93
CA SER A 228 35.67 -13.27 -20.39
C SER A 228 34.86 -12.03 -20.76
N LEU A 229 35.23 -10.87 -20.23
CA LEU A 229 34.58 -9.59 -20.50
C LEU A 229 35.35 -8.81 -21.57
N HIS A 230 34.63 -8.23 -22.52
CA HIS A 230 35.17 -7.20 -23.40
C HIS A 230 34.96 -5.82 -22.77
N GLU A 231 36.05 -5.18 -22.34
CA GLU A 231 36.04 -3.94 -21.54
C GLU A 231 35.49 -2.70 -22.26
N SER A 232 35.23 -2.75 -23.57
CA SER A 232 34.68 -1.63 -24.32
C SER A 232 33.15 -1.71 -24.36
N PRO A 233 32.42 -0.99 -23.48
CA PRO A 233 30.97 -0.97 -23.54
C PRO A 233 30.47 -0.15 -24.72
N GLU A 234 29.23 -0.44 -25.09
CA GLU A 234 28.46 0.36 -26.02
C GLU A 234 27.31 1.07 -25.30
N LEU A 235 27.17 2.39 -25.51
CA LEU A 235 26.00 3.12 -25.02
C LEU A 235 24.75 2.73 -25.81
N VAL A 236 23.78 2.16 -25.11
CA VAL A 236 22.49 1.76 -25.65
C VAL A 236 21.36 2.36 -24.80
N TYR A 237 20.18 2.43 -25.40
CA TYR A 237 18.97 2.88 -24.73
C TYR A 237 17.91 1.79 -24.76
N LEU A 238 17.53 1.30 -23.58
CA LEU A 238 16.42 0.36 -23.45
C LEU A 238 15.10 1.12 -23.47
N HIS A 239 14.24 0.81 -24.44
CA HIS A 239 12.91 1.36 -24.50
C HIS A 239 12.04 0.79 -23.38
N CYS A 240 11.56 1.68 -22.52
CA CYS A 240 10.68 1.37 -21.40
C CYS A 240 9.37 2.18 -21.51
N ASN A 241 8.31 1.69 -20.89
CA ASN A 241 7.09 2.44 -20.66
C ASN A 241 6.99 2.83 -19.19
N VAL A 242 6.73 4.10 -18.93
CA VAL A 242 6.34 4.64 -17.62
C VAL A 242 4.82 4.74 -17.62
N LEU A 243 4.18 4.13 -16.63
CA LEU A 243 2.73 3.94 -16.56
C LEU A 243 2.20 4.50 -15.24
N ILE A 244 1.01 5.08 -15.31
CA ILE A 244 0.18 5.45 -14.16
C ILE A 244 -1.08 4.59 -14.24
N GLN A 245 -1.43 3.92 -13.14
CA GLN A 245 -2.65 3.12 -13.06
C GLN A 245 -3.84 4.00 -12.66
N ILE A 246 -5.04 3.56 -13.01
CA ILE A 246 -6.26 4.18 -12.51
C ILE A 246 -6.28 4.09 -10.98
N GLY A 247 -6.46 5.23 -10.29
CA GLY A 247 -6.54 5.28 -8.83
C GLY A 247 -5.21 5.23 -8.09
N ASN A 248 -4.08 5.08 -8.80
CA ASN A 248 -2.75 5.01 -8.20
C ASN A 248 -1.76 5.92 -8.92
N SER A 249 -1.17 6.87 -8.21
CA SER A 249 -0.17 7.78 -8.75
C SER A 249 1.25 7.19 -8.80
N ASP A 250 1.47 6.00 -8.23
CA ASP A 250 2.79 5.38 -8.22
C ASP A 250 3.24 5.02 -9.64
N LEU A 251 4.53 5.28 -9.91
CA LEU A 251 5.11 5.00 -11.22
C LEU A 251 5.41 3.51 -11.38
N LEU A 252 4.79 2.90 -12.38
CA LEU A 252 5.21 1.59 -12.87
C LEU A 252 6.09 1.78 -14.11
N VAL A 253 7.33 1.30 -14.05
CA VAL A 253 8.28 1.43 -15.17
C VAL A 253 8.68 0.05 -15.63
N THR A 254 8.47 -0.27 -16.91
CA THR A 254 8.87 -1.58 -17.47
C THR A 254 10.39 -1.74 -17.43
N ASP A 255 10.88 -2.97 -17.32
CA ASP A 255 12.31 -3.27 -17.20
C ASP A 255 13.14 -3.14 -18.49
N GLY A 256 12.50 -2.80 -19.61
CA GLY A 256 13.13 -2.64 -20.93
C GLY A 256 13.57 -3.94 -21.58
N CYS A 257 13.52 -5.06 -20.86
CA CYS A 257 13.96 -6.39 -21.29
C CYS A 257 12.78 -7.33 -21.56
N GLY A 258 11.57 -6.96 -21.13
CA GLY A 258 10.33 -7.71 -21.36
C GLY A 258 9.97 -8.70 -20.26
N PHE A 259 10.58 -8.61 -19.08
CA PHE A 259 10.36 -9.55 -17.96
C PHE A 259 9.65 -8.89 -16.75
N GLY A 260 9.02 -7.74 -16.97
CA GLY A 260 8.15 -7.07 -15.99
C GLY A 260 8.55 -5.61 -15.76
N PHE A 261 8.64 -5.24 -14.47
CA PHE A 261 8.89 -3.87 -14.02
C PHE A 261 10.27 -3.71 -13.36
N SER A 262 10.79 -2.49 -13.43
CA SER A 262 12.04 -2.05 -12.80
C SER A 262 11.74 -1.03 -11.71
N GLU A 263 11.75 -1.50 -10.46
CA GLU A 263 11.59 -0.65 -9.28
C GLU A 263 12.74 0.35 -9.14
N SER A 264 13.99 -0.07 -9.45
CA SER A 264 15.14 0.83 -9.38
C SER A 264 15.01 2.01 -10.33
N PHE A 265 14.47 1.79 -11.53
CA PHE A 265 14.27 2.87 -12.49
C PHE A 265 13.08 3.76 -12.12
N ALA A 266 11.99 3.17 -11.60
CA ALA A 266 10.87 3.94 -11.06
C ALA A 266 11.31 4.87 -9.91
N ASN A 267 12.10 4.34 -8.96
CA ASN A 267 12.63 5.09 -7.82
C ASN A 267 13.58 6.21 -8.27
N TYR A 268 14.44 5.94 -9.25
CA TYR A 268 15.27 6.97 -9.85
C TYR A 268 14.40 8.10 -10.41
N LEU A 269 13.40 7.79 -11.24
CA LEU A 269 12.53 8.82 -11.84
C LEU A 269 11.77 9.64 -10.78
N ASN A 270 11.26 8.99 -9.73
CA ASN A 270 10.62 9.67 -8.58
C ASN A 270 11.60 10.60 -7.85
N SER A 271 12.85 10.16 -7.62
CA SER A 271 13.86 10.96 -6.91
C SER A 271 14.24 12.26 -7.63
N GLN A 272 14.13 12.28 -8.95
CA GLN A 272 14.53 13.42 -9.78
C GLN A 272 13.46 14.53 -9.83
N ASN A 273 12.24 14.31 -9.32
CA ASN A 273 11.12 15.27 -9.36
C ASN A 273 10.92 15.91 -10.74
N LEU A 274 10.94 15.10 -11.81
CA LEU A 274 10.89 15.61 -13.18
C LEU A 274 9.48 16.15 -13.51
N GLN A 275 9.36 17.41 -13.97
CA GLN A 275 8.08 18.06 -14.28
C GLN A 275 7.16 17.23 -15.21
N TRP A 276 7.73 16.53 -16.18
CA TRP A 276 6.95 15.70 -17.11
C TRP A 276 6.27 14.49 -16.43
N ILE A 277 6.76 14.04 -15.27
CA ILE A 277 6.13 13.00 -14.47
C ILE A 277 4.84 13.55 -13.85
N THR A 278 4.89 14.77 -13.32
CA THR A 278 3.70 15.48 -12.82
C THR A 278 2.69 15.68 -13.95
N GLU A 279 3.12 16.10 -15.14
CA GLU A 279 2.26 16.20 -16.33
C GLU A 279 1.67 14.83 -16.74
N LEU A 280 2.44 13.75 -16.62
CA LEU A 280 1.95 12.39 -16.89
C LEU A 280 0.85 11.99 -15.90
N LYS A 281 1.03 12.27 -14.61
CA LYS A 281 0.04 12.03 -13.56
C LYS A 281 -1.23 12.88 -13.77
N GLN A 282 -1.07 14.15 -14.15
CA GLN A 282 -2.21 15.01 -14.50
C GLN A 282 -2.98 14.49 -15.72
N ARG A 283 -2.30 13.98 -16.76
CA ARG A 283 -2.97 13.34 -17.91
C ARG A 283 -3.74 12.06 -17.55
N ALA A 284 -3.39 11.40 -16.45
CA ALA A 284 -4.13 10.23 -15.96
C ALA A 284 -5.46 10.62 -15.27
N VAL A 285 -5.61 11.90 -14.90
CA VAL A 285 -6.86 12.42 -14.35
C VAL A 285 -7.84 12.65 -15.50
N ILE A 286 -8.95 11.90 -15.48
CA ILE A 286 -10.07 12.09 -16.40
C ILE A 286 -11.01 13.07 -15.72
N ASP A 287 -10.88 14.35 -16.05
CA ASP A 287 -11.97 15.28 -15.77
C ASP A 287 -13.15 14.85 -16.64
N LYS A 288 -14.26 14.44 -16.02
CA LYS A 288 -15.54 14.33 -16.71
C LYS A 288 -15.93 15.74 -17.21
N VAL A 289 -15.41 16.13 -18.37
CA VAL A 289 -15.93 17.27 -19.12
C VAL A 289 -17.33 16.85 -19.58
N GLY A 290 -18.35 17.37 -18.89
CA GLY A 290 -19.75 17.18 -19.27
C GLY A 290 -20.62 16.41 -18.28
N SER A 291 -20.69 16.86 -17.03
CA SER A 291 -21.93 16.74 -16.23
C SER A 291 -21.98 17.80 -15.12
N ALA A 292 -21.57 19.02 -15.47
CA ALA A 292 -21.76 20.21 -14.66
C ALA A 292 -22.84 21.10 -15.30
N GLU A 293 -23.97 20.50 -15.67
CA GLU A 293 -25.24 21.17 -15.43
C GLU A 293 -25.76 20.55 -14.13
N ALA A 294 -25.21 21.03 -13.01
CA ALA A 294 -25.88 20.90 -11.73
C ALA A 294 -27.22 21.60 -11.90
N SER A 295 -28.28 20.81 -12.05
CA SER A 295 -29.62 21.34 -12.04
C SER A 295 -29.84 22.03 -10.70
N GLU A 296 -29.91 23.35 -10.72
CA GLU A 296 -30.43 24.20 -9.65
C GLU A 296 -31.92 23.94 -9.44
N ASN A 297 -32.26 22.72 -9.04
CA ASN A 297 -33.57 22.36 -8.52
C ASN A 297 -33.36 21.57 -7.23
N GLU A 298 -32.70 22.20 -6.25
CA GLU A 298 -32.88 21.81 -4.86
C GLU A 298 -34.33 22.11 -4.48
N SER A 299 -35.17 21.08 -4.50
CA SER A 299 -36.45 21.14 -3.80
C SER A 299 -36.16 21.36 -2.31
N PRO A 300 -37.00 22.12 -1.58
CA PRO A 300 -36.72 22.42 -0.18
C PRO A 300 -36.71 21.12 0.63
N LYS A 301 -35.52 20.74 1.14
CA LYS A 301 -35.35 19.60 2.03
C LYS A 301 -36.21 19.85 3.27
N LYS A 302 -37.26 19.04 3.46
CA LYS A 302 -38.03 19.02 4.70
C LYS A 302 -37.06 18.70 5.85
N PRO A 303 -37.08 19.44 6.98
CA PRO A 303 -36.13 19.20 8.06
C PRO A 303 -36.34 17.77 8.62
N LEU A 304 -35.27 16.97 8.60
CA LEU A 304 -35.24 15.65 9.23
C LEU A 304 -35.43 15.83 10.73
N ARG A 305 -36.37 15.08 11.34
CA ARG A 305 -36.67 15.19 12.77
C ARG A 305 -35.52 14.68 13.62
N TYR A 306 -34.81 13.65 13.15
CA TYR A 306 -33.69 13.00 13.82
C TYR A 306 -32.44 13.03 12.93
N ALA A 307 -32.05 14.23 12.47
CA ALA A 307 -31.01 14.42 11.46
C ALA A 307 -29.69 13.68 11.75
N GLU A 308 -29.19 13.71 12.99
CA GLU A 308 -27.92 13.05 13.36
C GLU A 308 -28.00 11.52 13.31
N ILE A 309 -29.17 10.92 13.53
CA ILE A 309 -29.36 9.47 13.45
C ILE A 309 -29.57 9.06 11.99
N SER A 310 -30.54 9.71 11.33
CA SER A 310 -30.96 9.42 9.96
C SER A 310 -29.81 9.58 8.96
N ARG A 311 -28.98 10.63 9.09
CA ARG A 311 -27.80 10.83 8.23
C ARG A 311 -26.77 9.71 8.36
N ARG A 312 -26.55 9.17 9.57
CA ARG A 312 -25.54 8.13 9.82
C ARG A 312 -25.99 6.79 9.26
N ILE A 313 -27.28 6.47 9.38
CA ILE A 313 -27.86 5.28 8.74
C ILE A 313 -27.75 5.38 7.21
N VAL A 314 -28.07 6.54 6.61
CA VAL A 314 -27.91 6.76 5.16
C VAL A 314 -26.46 6.58 4.71
N LYS A 315 -25.49 7.10 5.47
CA LYS A 315 -24.06 6.94 5.14
C LYS A 315 -23.60 5.49 5.26
N ASN A 316 -24.05 4.75 6.27
CA ASN A 316 -23.79 3.31 6.36
C ASN A 316 -24.37 2.54 5.16
N ARG A 317 -25.63 2.80 4.77
CA ARG A 317 -26.25 2.19 3.59
C ARG A 317 -25.47 2.50 2.31
N SER A 318 -24.99 3.74 2.18
CA SER A 318 -24.14 4.16 1.05
C SER A 318 -22.81 3.40 1.02
N ALA A 319 -22.12 3.26 2.16
CA ALA A 319 -20.90 2.48 2.24
C ALA A 319 -21.14 1.02 1.80
N LEU A 320 -22.21 0.39 2.28
CA LEU A 320 -22.62 -0.95 1.85
C LEU A 320 -22.92 -1.05 0.35
N GLN A 321 -23.54 -0.03 -0.24
CA GLN A 321 -23.82 0.01 -1.67
C GLN A 321 -22.54 0.16 -2.49
N LYS A 322 -21.61 1.04 -2.08
CA LYS A 322 -20.31 1.18 -2.73
C LYS A 322 -19.56 -0.15 -2.73
N ILE A 323 -19.47 -0.81 -1.57
CA ILE A 323 -18.85 -2.14 -1.39
C ILE A 323 -19.46 -3.19 -2.34
N LYS A 324 -20.77 -3.12 -2.62
CA LYS A 324 -21.43 -4.03 -3.57
C LYS A 324 -21.01 -3.79 -5.02
N ASN A 325 -20.59 -2.57 -5.36
CA ASN A 325 -20.19 -2.17 -6.71
C ASN A 325 -18.67 -2.25 -6.96
N PHE A 326 -17.86 -2.55 -5.94
CA PHE A 326 -16.41 -2.69 -6.08
C PHE A 326 -16.01 -4.03 -6.70
N GLU A 327 -15.17 -4.01 -7.74
CA GLU A 327 -14.35 -5.14 -8.18
C GLU A 327 -12.92 -4.98 -7.63
N VAL A 328 -12.48 -5.88 -6.75
CA VAL A 328 -11.16 -5.82 -6.11
C VAL A 328 -10.10 -6.35 -7.06
N ASN A 329 -9.40 -5.47 -7.77
CA ASN A 329 -8.40 -5.83 -8.78
C ASN A 329 -6.97 -5.32 -8.47
N SER A 330 -6.72 -4.73 -7.28
CA SER A 330 -5.40 -4.22 -6.86
C SER A 330 -5.30 -4.05 -5.34
N THR A 331 -4.08 -3.85 -4.83
CA THR A 331 -3.80 -3.60 -3.41
C THR A 331 -4.39 -2.30 -2.87
N SER A 332 -4.57 -1.28 -3.72
CA SER A 332 -5.29 -0.05 -3.33
C SER A 332 -6.78 -0.31 -3.19
N TYR A 333 -7.37 -1.13 -4.06
CA TYR A 333 -8.79 -1.50 -3.97
C TYR A 333 -9.09 -2.24 -2.66
N GLU A 334 -8.18 -3.11 -2.20
CA GLU A 334 -8.33 -3.79 -0.91
C GLU A 334 -8.39 -2.79 0.26
N ARG A 335 -7.58 -1.73 0.21
CA ARG A 335 -7.57 -0.67 1.24
C ARG A 335 -8.85 0.17 1.21
N ASP A 336 -9.29 0.61 0.03
CA ASP A 336 -10.52 1.41 -0.10
C ASP A 336 -11.77 0.60 0.28
N TYR A 337 -11.81 -0.65 -0.16
CA TYR A 337 -12.85 -1.60 0.23
C TYR A 337 -12.93 -1.76 1.75
N ARG A 338 -11.77 -1.98 2.39
CA ARG A 338 -11.66 -2.06 3.86
C ARG A 338 -12.07 -0.75 4.52
N GLN A 339 -11.69 0.39 3.95
CA GLN A 339 -12.00 1.70 4.50
C GLN A 339 -13.49 2.01 4.48
N GLU A 340 -14.20 1.66 3.40
CA GLU A 340 -15.65 1.80 3.33
C GLU A 340 -16.35 0.88 4.34
N ILE A 341 -15.81 -0.32 4.59
CA ILE A 341 -16.31 -1.20 5.66
C ILE A 341 -16.16 -0.50 7.02
N GLU A 342 -14.96 -0.03 7.32
CA GLU A 342 -14.64 0.68 8.55
C GLU A 342 -15.52 1.91 8.78
N ASN A 343 -15.74 2.72 7.74
CA ASN A 343 -16.61 3.89 7.79
C ASN A 343 -18.08 3.48 8.04
N GLY A 344 -18.53 2.40 7.40
CA GLY A 344 -19.84 1.82 7.64
C GLY A 344 -20.04 1.46 9.12
N ILE A 345 -19.04 0.83 9.75
CA ILE A 345 -19.08 0.46 11.18
C ILE A 345 -19.10 1.71 12.08
N LYS A 346 -18.24 2.70 11.80
CA LYS A 346 -18.23 3.98 12.55
C LYS A 346 -19.59 4.64 12.53
N HIS A 347 -20.24 4.68 11.35
CA HIS A 347 -21.56 5.28 11.21
C HIS A 347 -22.64 4.53 12.00
N LEU A 348 -22.64 3.19 12.02
CA LEU A 348 -23.56 2.41 12.84
C LEU A 348 -23.37 2.67 14.33
N TYR A 349 -22.11 2.69 14.79
CA TYR A 349 -21.79 2.94 16.20
C TYR A 349 -22.29 4.32 16.65
N VAL A 350 -21.99 5.36 15.85
CA VAL A 350 -22.43 6.73 16.14
C VAL A 350 -23.94 6.86 16.07
N ALA A 351 -24.61 6.19 15.11
CA ALA A 351 -26.08 6.18 15.06
C ALA A 351 -26.68 5.63 16.36
N LEU A 352 -26.11 4.55 16.90
CA LEU A 352 -26.56 3.96 18.17
C LEU A 352 -26.34 4.91 19.36
N GLU A 353 -25.18 5.57 19.44
CA GLU A 353 -24.89 6.56 20.48
C GLU A 353 -25.88 7.72 20.46
N TRP A 354 -26.16 8.29 19.28
CA TRP A 354 -27.14 9.37 19.13
C TRP A 354 -28.58 8.91 19.41
N THR A 355 -28.89 7.65 19.13
CA THR A 355 -30.19 7.05 19.46
C THR A 355 -30.36 6.98 20.98
N LEU A 356 -29.36 6.49 21.71
CA LEU A 356 -29.40 6.45 23.17
C LEU A 356 -29.45 7.86 23.77
N ARG A 357 -28.72 8.81 23.19
CA ARG A 357 -28.80 10.23 23.61
C ARG A 357 -30.22 10.76 23.51
N GLN A 358 -30.90 10.53 22.39
CA GLN A 358 -32.27 10.99 22.20
C GLN A 358 -33.22 10.32 23.18
N VAL A 359 -33.07 9.01 23.44
CA VAL A 359 -33.86 8.28 24.44
C VAL A 359 -33.68 8.87 25.85
N VAL A 360 -32.45 9.15 26.26
CA VAL A 360 -32.15 9.76 27.57
C VAL A 360 -32.70 11.18 27.65
N ALA A 361 -32.60 11.96 26.58
CA ALA A 361 -33.14 13.32 26.53
C ALA A 361 -34.68 13.35 26.64
N GLU A 362 -35.37 12.36 26.06
CA GLU A 362 -36.84 12.21 26.16
C GLU A 362 -37.28 11.57 27.48
N ASN A 363 -36.37 10.91 28.21
CA ASN A 363 -36.63 10.22 29.47
C ASN A 363 -35.56 10.58 30.53
N PRO A 364 -35.52 11.83 31.00
CA PRO A 364 -34.50 12.29 31.94
C PRO A 364 -34.61 11.56 33.29
N VAL A 365 -33.46 11.32 33.93
CA VAL A 365 -33.33 10.53 35.16
C VAL A 365 -32.36 11.19 36.16
N SER A 366 -32.66 12.43 36.54
CA SER A 366 -31.79 13.26 37.36
C SER A 366 -31.36 12.61 38.69
N GLU A 367 -32.22 11.79 39.30
CA GLU A 367 -31.89 11.06 40.53
C GLU A 367 -30.80 10.01 40.27
N TRP A 368 -30.87 9.29 39.15
CA TRP A 368 -29.88 8.28 38.79
C TRP A 368 -28.56 8.90 38.32
N GLU A 369 -28.61 10.07 37.66
CA GLU A 369 -27.42 10.84 37.31
C GLU A 369 -26.60 11.21 38.55
N GLN A 370 -27.26 11.67 39.62
CA GLN A 370 -26.62 11.96 40.91
C GLN A 370 -26.03 10.70 41.54
N VAL A 371 -26.78 9.60 41.56
CA VAL A 371 -26.33 8.31 42.12
C VAL A 371 -25.07 7.80 41.41
N PHE A 372 -25.07 7.76 40.08
CA PHE A 372 -23.91 7.27 39.31
C PHE A 372 -22.72 8.23 39.34
N SER A 373 -22.96 9.53 39.49
CA SER A 373 -21.94 10.57 39.63
C SER A 373 -21.28 10.63 41.01
N ALA A 374 -21.89 10.01 42.03
CA ALA A 374 -21.37 9.95 43.40
C ALA A 374 -20.73 8.60 43.76
N SER A 375 -21.01 7.54 42.99
CA SER A 375 -20.64 6.15 43.30
C SER A 375 -19.37 5.68 42.58
N LYS A 376 -18.69 4.61 43.02
CA LYS A 376 -17.54 4.07 42.27
C LYS A 376 -18.00 3.24 41.07
N PHE A 377 -17.15 3.15 40.04
CA PHE A 377 -17.51 2.45 38.80
C PHE A 377 -17.89 0.97 38.98
N ARG A 378 -17.32 0.28 39.98
CA ARG A 378 -17.70 -1.12 40.32
C ARG A 378 -19.06 -1.22 41.01
N ASP A 379 -19.45 -0.20 41.77
CA ASP A 379 -20.76 -0.17 42.43
C ASP A 379 -21.85 0.15 41.40
N ASN A 380 -21.56 1.08 40.49
CA ASN A 380 -22.40 1.37 39.33
C ASN A 380 -22.64 0.11 38.48
N GLU A 381 -21.59 -0.66 38.20
CA GLU A 381 -21.71 -1.92 37.45
C GLU A 381 -22.68 -2.90 38.10
N LYS A 382 -22.52 -3.19 39.39
CA LYS A 382 -23.41 -4.14 40.11
C LYS A 382 -24.87 -3.72 40.03
N LEU A 383 -25.13 -2.44 40.30
CA LEU A 383 -26.47 -1.87 40.24
C LEU A 383 -27.03 -1.95 38.81
N LEU A 384 -26.27 -1.51 37.81
CA LEU A 384 -26.70 -1.54 36.41
C LEU A 384 -26.95 -2.95 35.88
N VAL A 385 -26.22 -3.97 36.35
CA VAL A 385 -26.47 -5.37 36.01
C VAL A 385 -27.86 -5.80 36.49
N GLU A 386 -28.24 -5.45 37.72
CA GLU A 386 -29.57 -5.76 38.25
C GLU A 386 -30.67 -5.02 37.48
N LEU A 387 -30.46 -3.72 37.20
CA LEU A 387 -31.41 -2.93 36.43
C LEU A 387 -31.57 -3.46 34.99
N ALA A 388 -30.48 -3.82 34.31
CA ALA A 388 -30.52 -4.38 32.97
C ALA A 388 -31.30 -5.69 32.90
N LYS A 389 -31.09 -6.58 33.88
CA LYS A 389 -31.87 -7.83 34.01
C LYS A 389 -33.35 -7.56 34.26
N LYS A 390 -33.67 -6.59 35.13
CA LYS A 390 -35.05 -6.17 35.41
C LYS A 390 -35.77 -5.63 34.18
N VAL A 391 -35.05 -4.90 33.32
CA VAL A 391 -35.59 -4.37 32.05
C VAL A 391 -35.85 -5.48 31.02
N GLY A 392 -35.10 -6.59 31.11
CA GLY A 392 -35.26 -7.78 30.27
C GLY A 392 -34.06 -8.11 29.38
N PHE A 393 -32.89 -7.50 29.61
CA PHE A 393 -31.68 -7.78 28.82
C PHE A 393 -30.89 -8.98 29.35
N THR A 394 -30.26 -9.71 28.43
CA THR A 394 -29.35 -10.80 28.75
C THR A 394 -27.97 -10.25 29.11
N VAL A 395 -27.59 -10.38 30.38
CA VAL A 395 -26.28 -9.98 30.89
C VAL A 395 -25.39 -11.22 31.11
N ASN A 396 -24.17 -11.20 30.59
CA ASN A 396 -23.15 -12.23 30.77
C ASN A 396 -21.78 -11.60 31.07
N ASP A 397 -20.81 -12.43 31.45
CA ASP A 397 -19.47 -11.96 31.86
C ASP A 397 -18.76 -11.11 30.79
N SER A 398 -19.06 -11.36 29.51
CA SER A 398 -18.46 -10.62 28.40
C SER A 398 -19.05 -9.22 28.22
N ASN A 399 -20.37 -9.05 28.36
CA ASN A 399 -21.06 -7.78 28.08
C ASN A 399 -21.26 -6.90 29.32
N GLN A 400 -21.03 -7.44 30.52
CA GLN A 400 -21.08 -6.69 31.77
C GLN A 400 -20.11 -5.49 31.78
N CYS A 401 -18.98 -5.57 31.05
CA CYS A 401 -18.02 -4.47 30.95
C CYS A 401 -18.64 -3.17 30.37
N LEU A 402 -19.71 -3.25 29.56
CA LEU A 402 -20.43 -2.06 29.08
C LEU A 402 -21.07 -1.27 30.21
N LEU A 403 -21.41 -1.93 31.31
CA LEU A 403 -22.08 -1.34 32.47
C LEU A 403 -21.09 -0.76 33.50
N GLN A 404 -19.77 -0.83 33.24
CA GLN A 404 -18.75 -0.19 34.07
C GLN A 404 -18.60 1.29 33.72
N VAL A 405 -19.36 2.16 34.39
CA VAL A 405 -19.36 3.60 34.12
C VAL A 405 -18.68 4.40 35.23
N LYS A 406 -17.71 5.24 34.85
CA LYS A 406 -17.02 6.15 35.78
C LYS A 406 -17.89 7.38 36.08
N PRO A 407 -17.86 7.92 37.31
CA PRO A 407 -18.58 9.15 37.68
C PRO A 407 -18.33 10.34 36.77
N GLY A 408 -17.05 10.55 36.41
CA GLY A 408 -16.68 11.65 35.53
C GLY A 408 -17.30 11.53 34.14
N ALA A 409 -17.59 10.31 33.66
CA ALA A 409 -18.21 10.13 32.34
C ALA A 409 -19.71 10.47 32.35
N ILE A 410 -20.41 10.27 33.48
CA ILE A 410 -21.81 10.69 33.64
C ILE A 410 -21.92 12.22 33.61
N ARG A 411 -21.08 12.92 34.37
CA ARG A 411 -21.07 14.41 34.43
C ARG A 411 -20.83 15.07 33.07
N GLN A 412 -20.09 14.39 32.19
CA GLN A 412 -19.77 14.92 30.87
C GLN A 412 -20.96 14.90 29.90
N ILE A 413 -22.02 14.12 30.20
CA ILE A 413 -23.24 14.12 29.38
C ILE A 413 -23.95 15.48 29.46
N GLU A 414 -24.00 16.12 30.63
CA GLU A 414 -24.58 17.46 30.81
C GLU A 414 -23.88 18.52 29.95
N HIS A 415 -22.59 18.33 29.68
CA HIS A 415 -21.81 19.20 28.79
C HIS A 415 -22.05 18.91 27.29
N GLY A 416 -22.81 17.87 26.97
CA GLY A 416 -23.19 17.49 25.60
C GLY A 416 -22.38 16.34 25.02
N LYS A 417 -21.50 15.71 25.82
CA LYS A 417 -20.68 14.59 25.38
C LYS A 417 -21.54 13.36 25.08
N VAL A 418 -21.30 12.74 23.94
CA VAL A 418 -22.02 11.55 23.48
C VAL A 418 -21.09 10.34 23.61
N GLU A 419 -21.35 9.48 24.61
CA GLU A 419 -20.60 8.23 24.81
C GLU A 419 -21.55 7.07 25.12
N LEU A 420 -21.30 5.92 24.51
CA LEU A 420 -22.15 4.73 24.60
C LEU A 420 -22.45 4.31 26.05
N GLN A 421 -21.43 4.10 26.88
CA GLN A 421 -21.62 3.49 28.20
C GLN A 421 -22.39 4.39 29.19
N PRO A 422 -22.07 5.69 29.33
CA PRO A 422 -22.86 6.60 30.16
C PRO A 422 -24.32 6.73 29.71
N LEU A 423 -24.57 6.86 28.41
CA LEU A 423 -25.93 6.97 27.86
C LEU A 423 -26.73 5.68 28.06
N LEU A 424 -26.09 4.53 27.86
CA LEU A 424 -26.69 3.22 28.12
C LEU A 424 -27.07 3.04 29.59
N ALA A 425 -26.21 3.47 30.51
CA ALA A 425 -26.47 3.39 31.95
C ALA A 425 -27.72 4.19 32.35
N LEU A 426 -27.83 5.44 31.87
CA LEU A 426 -29.00 6.29 32.14
C LEU A 426 -30.27 5.74 31.49
N ALA A 427 -30.18 5.25 30.24
CA ALA A 427 -31.33 4.65 29.58
C ALA A 427 -31.86 3.42 30.33
N ILE A 428 -30.97 2.52 30.79
CA ILE A 428 -31.35 1.33 31.57
C ILE A 428 -31.98 1.74 32.92
N ALA A 429 -31.41 2.73 33.58
CA ALA A 429 -31.94 3.24 34.84
C ALA A 429 -33.34 3.85 34.66
N GLY A 430 -33.54 4.65 33.61
CA GLY A 430 -34.85 5.21 33.25
C GLY A 430 -35.90 4.15 32.93
N ALA A 431 -35.51 3.11 32.21
CA ALA A 431 -36.38 1.97 31.96
C ALA A 431 -36.80 1.25 33.25
N SER A 432 -35.89 1.10 34.21
CA SER A 432 -36.19 0.43 35.48
C SER A 432 -37.25 1.13 36.34
N SER A 433 -37.43 2.44 36.10
CA SER A 433 -38.37 3.35 36.78
C SER A 433 -39.62 3.67 35.94
N ASN A 434 -39.65 3.32 34.64
CA ASN A 434 -40.75 3.63 33.73
C ASN A 434 -41.10 2.42 32.83
N ALA A 435 -42.26 1.81 33.06
CA ALA A 435 -42.73 0.66 32.29
C ALA A 435 -42.99 0.95 30.81
N ASN A 436 -43.24 2.21 30.44
CA ASN A 436 -43.46 2.64 29.05
C ASN A 436 -42.16 3.02 28.33
N HIS A 437 -41.00 2.88 28.99
CA HIS A 437 -39.72 3.25 28.41
C HIS A 437 -39.39 2.39 27.17
N PRO A 438 -38.84 2.98 26.09
CA PRO A 438 -38.59 2.27 24.83
C PRO A 438 -37.65 1.06 24.97
N LEU A 439 -36.81 1.02 26.02
CA LEU A 439 -35.92 -0.11 26.28
C LEU A 439 -36.67 -1.40 26.65
N HIS A 440 -37.89 -1.35 27.20
CA HIS A 440 -38.66 -2.57 27.45
C HIS A 440 -39.11 -3.22 26.14
N ARG A 441 -39.55 -2.43 25.16
CA ARG A 441 -39.85 -2.91 23.82
C ARG A 441 -38.59 -3.45 23.14
N LEU A 442 -37.47 -2.74 23.29
CA LEU A 442 -36.20 -3.21 22.76
C LEU A 442 -35.80 -4.56 23.38
N ALA A 443 -35.93 -4.73 24.70
CA ALA A 443 -35.57 -5.97 25.39
C ALA A 443 -36.44 -7.15 24.96
N GLN A 444 -37.74 -6.92 24.66
CA GLN A 444 -38.64 -7.95 24.14
C GLN A 444 -38.23 -8.45 22.75
N ASN A 445 -37.81 -7.53 21.87
CA ASN A 445 -37.45 -7.86 20.49
C ASN A 445 -35.97 -8.23 20.32
N HIS A 446 -35.11 -7.74 21.20
CA HIS A 446 -33.65 -7.80 21.12
C HIS A 446 -33.02 -7.92 22.53
N SER A 447 -33.37 -8.96 23.29
CA SER A 447 -32.81 -9.21 24.63
C SER A 447 -31.27 -9.31 24.64
N GLY A 448 -30.67 -9.71 23.51
CA GLY A 448 -29.22 -9.74 23.27
C GLY A 448 -28.56 -8.39 22.94
N PHE A 449 -29.27 -7.26 23.04
CA PHE A 449 -28.78 -5.93 22.68
C PHE A 449 -27.40 -5.59 23.27
N LEU A 450 -27.15 -5.90 24.55
CA LEU A 450 -25.87 -5.62 25.19
C LEU A 450 -24.69 -6.36 24.53
N ALA A 451 -24.92 -7.58 24.05
CA ALA A 451 -23.90 -8.33 23.31
C ALA A 451 -23.62 -7.68 21.95
N HIS A 452 -24.65 -7.20 21.26
CA HIS A 452 -24.52 -6.49 19.99
C HIS A 452 -23.80 -5.14 20.14
N ALA A 453 -24.17 -4.34 21.14
CA ALA A 453 -23.51 -3.07 21.44
C ALA A 453 -22.02 -3.28 21.76
N LEU A 454 -21.68 -4.36 22.48
CA LEU A 454 -20.28 -4.72 22.74
C LEU A 454 -19.56 -5.11 21.45
N ARG A 455 -20.20 -5.89 20.58
CA ARG A 455 -19.64 -6.30 19.28
C ARG A 455 -19.32 -5.07 18.42
N LEU A 456 -20.25 -4.12 18.29
CA LEU A 456 -20.01 -2.85 17.60
C LEU A 456 -18.84 -2.08 18.22
N LYS A 457 -18.75 -2.00 19.56
CA LYS A 457 -17.64 -1.34 20.26
C LYS A 457 -16.29 -1.98 19.98
N LYS A 458 -16.21 -3.32 19.97
CA LYS A 458 -14.98 -4.08 19.70
C LYS A 458 -14.42 -3.85 18.31
N TYR A 459 -15.27 -3.62 17.31
CA TYR A 459 -14.81 -3.20 15.98
C TYR A 459 -14.46 -1.71 15.94
N ARG A 460 -15.33 -0.85 16.47
CA ARG A 460 -15.16 0.61 16.39
C ARG A 460 -13.90 1.10 17.10
N ASP A 461 -13.58 0.61 18.30
CA ASP A 461 -12.47 1.16 19.08
C ASP A 461 -11.11 1.00 18.38
N PRO A 462 -10.70 -0.18 17.86
CA PRO A 462 -9.47 -0.31 17.07
C PRO A 462 -9.49 0.51 15.77
N ILE A 463 -10.63 0.58 15.07
CA ILE A 463 -10.79 1.38 13.85
C ILE A 463 -10.59 2.88 14.14
N GLU A 464 -11.09 3.35 15.27
CA GLU A 464 -10.93 4.75 15.71
C GLU A 464 -9.47 5.10 16.07
N HIS A 465 -8.69 4.09 16.46
CA HIS A 465 -7.27 4.20 16.79
C HIS A 465 -6.32 3.86 15.63
N GLY A 466 -6.86 3.53 14.45
CA GLY A 466 -6.06 3.16 13.28
C GLY A 466 -5.30 1.83 13.41
N SER A 467 -5.66 1.00 14.41
CA SER A 467 -5.00 -0.28 14.69
C SER A 467 -5.79 -1.43 14.08
N THR A 468 -5.92 -1.47 12.75
CA THR A 468 -6.89 -2.35 12.08
C THR A 468 -6.28 -3.63 11.49
N GLU A 469 -4.96 -3.80 11.46
CA GLU A 469 -4.28 -4.93 10.78
C GLU A 469 -4.82 -6.31 11.16
N ASN A 470 -5.15 -6.53 12.44
CA ASN A 470 -5.64 -7.81 12.97
C ASN A 470 -7.16 -7.92 13.07
N LEU A 471 -7.92 -6.92 12.61
CA LEU A 471 -9.39 -6.99 12.60
C LEU A 471 -9.86 -7.75 11.36
N ASP A 472 -10.63 -8.81 11.61
CA ASP A 472 -11.38 -9.50 10.55
C ASP A 472 -12.62 -8.67 10.20
N VAL A 473 -12.52 -7.88 9.12
CA VAL A 473 -13.61 -7.03 8.64
C VAL A 473 -13.92 -7.37 7.18
N ASP A 474 -15.15 -7.78 6.92
CA ASP A 474 -15.63 -8.09 5.58
C ASP A 474 -17.04 -7.50 5.35
N LYS A 475 -17.50 -7.61 4.10
CA LYS A 475 -18.83 -7.13 3.68
C LYS A 475 -19.96 -7.83 4.44
N ASN A 476 -19.85 -9.14 4.67
CA ASN A 476 -20.91 -9.93 5.29
C ASN A 476 -21.10 -9.49 6.75
N MET A 477 -20.00 -9.24 7.45
CA MET A 477 -19.98 -8.72 8.81
C MET A 477 -20.59 -7.33 8.89
N LEU A 478 -20.23 -6.40 7.99
CA LEU A 478 -20.88 -5.08 7.97
C LEU A 478 -22.39 -5.19 7.68
N GLN A 479 -22.78 -6.06 6.75
CA GLN A 479 -24.19 -6.28 6.43
C GLN A 479 -24.96 -6.82 7.64
N ASP A 480 -24.44 -7.81 8.34
CA ASP A 480 -25.01 -8.36 9.58
C ASP A 480 -25.11 -7.30 10.69
N LEU A 481 -24.08 -6.45 10.85
CA LEU A 481 -24.13 -5.32 11.78
C LEU A 481 -25.23 -4.33 11.40
N THR A 482 -25.39 -4.00 10.11
CA THR A 482 -26.45 -3.09 9.63
C THR A 482 -27.83 -3.68 9.87
N GLU A 483 -28.04 -4.94 9.46
CA GLU A 483 -29.32 -5.65 9.58
C GLU A 483 -29.74 -5.83 11.05
N THR A 484 -28.79 -5.87 11.98
CA THR A 484 -29.09 -5.90 13.42
C THR A 484 -29.28 -4.50 14.01
N THR A 485 -28.49 -3.50 13.61
CA THR A 485 -28.49 -2.16 14.24
C THR A 485 -29.69 -1.31 13.82
N GLU A 486 -30.11 -1.37 12.56
CA GLU A 486 -31.25 -0.56 12.09
C GLU A 486 -32.56 -0.89 12.83
N PRO A 487 -32.96 -2.18 13.00
CA PRO A 487 -34.14 -2.53 13.80
C PRO A 487 -34.05 -2.06 15.25
N ILE A 488 -32.85 -2.11 15.86
CA ILE A 488 -32.63 -1.60 17.23
C ILE A 488 -32.92 -0.10 17.27
N VAL A 489 -32.40 0.68 16.31
CA VAL A 489 -32.66 2.12 16.22
C VAL A 489 -34.14 2.40 16.02
N PHE A 490 -34.82 1.69 15.13
CA PHE A 490 -36.25 1.88 14.86
C PHE A 490 -37.13 1.45 16.05
N SER A 491 -36.72 0.44 16.81
CA SER A 491 -37.42 0.02 18.02
C SER A 491 -37.33 1.08 19.13
N LEU A 492 -36.20 1.76 19.24
CA LEU A 492 -35.97 2.83 20.21
C LEU A 492 -36.65 4.15 19.78
N ILE A 493 -36.55 4.50 18.50
CA ILE A 493 -37.07 5.76 17.94
C ILE A 493 -37.74 5.47 16.59
N PRO A 494 -39.04 5.10 16.58
CA PRO A 494 -39.75 4.75 15.34
C PRO A 494 -39.76 5.85 14.27
N GLY A 495 -39.75 7.13 14.69
CA GLY A 495 -39.76 8.27 13.77
C GLY A 495 -38.50 8.43 12.91
N VAL A 496 -37.42 7.69 13.19
CA VAL A 496 -36.25 7.63 12.29
C VAL A 496 -36.59 6.89 10.98
N ALA A 497 -37.50 5.90 11.02
CA ALA A 497 -37.91 5.20 9.81
C ALA A 497 -38.62 6.13 8.82
N GLU A 498 -39.43 7.06 9.34
CA GLU A 498 -40.12 8.09 8.54
C GLU A 498 -39.11 9.05 7.87
N ASP A 499 -38.07 9.47 8.59
CA ASP A 499 -36.98 10.30 8.05
C ASP A 499 -36.24 9.64 6.88
N LEU A 500 -36.10 8.31 6.88
CA LEU A 500 -35.34 7.54 5.89
C LEU A 500 -36.11 7.28 4.59
N ASP A 501 -37.44 7.22 4.63
CA ASP A 501 -38.27 6.91 3.44
C ASP A 501 -38.32 8.09 2.44
N TYR A 502 -38.05 9.32 2.90
CA TYR A 502 -37.95 10.53 2.08
C TYR A 502 -36.56 10.74 1.43
N GLY A 503 -35.52 10.04 1.89
CA GLY A 503 -34.12 10.28 1.53
C GLY A 503 -33.61 9.54 0.28
N LYS A 504 -34.49 9.11 -0.64
CA LYS A 504 -34.14 8.18 -1.75
C LYS A 504 -33.27 8.76 -2.89
N LYS A 505 -32.73 9.97 -2.76
CA LYS A 505 -31.81 10.57 -3.75
C LYS A 505 -30.66 11.31 -3.09
N LEU A 506 -29.63 10.56 -2.72
CA LEU A 506 -28.23 10.98 -2.73
C LEU A 506 -27.49 9.67 -3.07
N PHE A 507 -26.62 9.56 -4.06
CA PHE A 507 -25.44 10.37 -4.31
C PHE A 507 -25.01 10.23 -5.78
N SER A 508 -24.27 11.24 -6.24
CA SER A 508 -23.46 11.18 -7.45
C SER A 508 -22.35 10.14 -7.26
N ASP A 509 -22.27 9.17 -8.16
CA ASP A 509 -21.21 8.17 -8.24
C ASP A 509 -19.92 8.87 -8.72
N GLY A 510 -19.17 9.44 -7.78
CA GLY A 510 -17.82 9.92 -8.02
C GLY A 510 -16.91 8.72 -8.25
N ASP A 511 -16.08 8.76 -9.30
CA ASP A 511 -15.07 7.72 -9.50
C ASP A 511 -14.00 7.90 -8.41
N ILE A 512 -14.08 7.08 -7.36
CA ILE A 512 -13.19 7.11 -6.18
C ILE A 512 -11.71 7.07 -6.63
N ASN A 513 -11.40 6.42 -7.74
CA ASN A 513 -10.05 6.36 -8.29
C ASN A 513 -9.57 7.73 -8.78
N GLN A 514 -10.45 8.51 -9.40
CA GLN A 514 -10.12 9.87 -9.84
C GLN A 514 -9.95 10.80 -8.65
N GLU A 515 -10.77 10.65 -7.61
CA GLU A 515 -10.63 11.43 -6.38
C GLU A 515 -9.31 11.12 -5.66
N ARG A 516 -8.93 9.84 -5.54
CA ARG A 516 -7.65 9.42 -4.93
C ARG A 516 -6.44 9.90 -5.73
N LEU A 517 -6.48 9.80 -7.06
CA LEU A 517 -5.42 10.30 -7.92
C LEU A 517 -5.24 11.81 -7.76
N LYS A 518 -6.34 12.58 -7.74
CA LYS A 518 -6.32 14.03 -7.48
C LYS A 518 -5.72 14.35 -6.10
N ALA A 519 -6.20 13.69 -5.05
CA ALA A 519 -5.67 13.85 -3.70
C ALA A 519 -4.16 13.59 -3.63
N THR A 520 -3.69 12.52 -4.28
CA THR A 520 -2.26 12.20 -4.26
C THR A 520 -1.43 13.21 -5.05
N ILE A 521 -1.93 13.71 -6.18
CA ILE A 521 -1.28 14.80 -6.93
C ILE A 521 -1.16 16.06 -6.08
N GLU A 522 -2.20 16.43 -5.31
CA GLU A 522 -2.15 17.59 -4.40
C GLU A 522 -1.09 17.41 -3.31
N LEU A 523 -0.97 16.21 -2.73
CA LEU A 523 0.10 15.90 -1.77
C LEU A 523 1.49 16.04 -2.39
N GLU A 524 1.68 15.49 -3.60
CA GLU A 524 2.95 15.58 -4.32
C GLU A 524 3.31 17.02 -4.69
N ASN A 525 2.33 17.84 -5.06
CA ASN A 525 2.53 19.27 -5.32
C ASN A 525 2.97 20.01 -4.05
N ALA A 526 2.39 19.68 -2.89
CA ALA A 526 2.67 20.36 -1.63
C ALA A 526 3.98 19.92 -0.97
N LEU A 527 4.30 18.62 -1.00
CA LEU A 527 5.42 18.04 -0.27
C LEU A 527 6.62 17.68 -1.18
N GLY A 528 6.37 17.47 -2.47
CA GLY A 528 7.32 16.98 -3.47
C GLY A 528 7.19 15.47 -3.70
N THR A 529 7.23 15.04 -4.96
CA THR A 529 7.04 13.64 -5.36
C THR A 529 8.03 12.69 -4.66
N ALA A 530 9.31 13.04 -4.62
CA ALA A 530 10.34 12.22 -3.96
C ALA A 530 10.05 12.02 -2.46
N PHE A 531 9.60 13.06 -1.77
CA PHE A 531 9.27 12.98 -0.35
C PHE A 531 8.05 12.09 -0.12
N VAL A 532 6.96 12.31 -0.86
CA VAL A 532 5.72 11.52 -0.76
C VAL A 532 5.97 10.04 -1.09
N SER A 533 6.84 9.73 -2.05
CA SER A 533 7.17 8.34 -2.40
C SER A 533 7.92 7.58 -1.30
N ASN A 534 8.61 8.30 -0.40
CA ASN A 534 9.38 7.71 0.69
C ASN A 534 8.61 7.65 2.02
N LEU A 535 7.41 8.23 2.09
CA LEU A 535 6.57 8.14 3.28
C LEU A 535 6.10 6.70 3.51
N SER A 536 5.96 6.32 4.78
CA SER A 536 5.37 5.03 5.14
C SER A 536 3.93 4.92 4.63
N GLY A 537 3.49 3.68 4.39
CA GLY A 537 2.16 3.42 3.82
C GLY A 537 1.03 4.05 4.62
N ASP A 538 1.15 4.08 5.95
CA ASP A 538 0.15 4.62 6.86
C ASP A 538 0.09 6.15 6.82
N ILE A 539 1.25 6.82 6.81
CA ILE A 539 1.31 8.29 6.69
C ILE A 539 0.69 8.71 5.36
N LYS A 540 1.10 8.05 4.26
CA LYS A 540 0.58 8.36 2.91
C LYS A 540 -0.94 8.18 2.85
N GLU A 541 -1.48 7.11 3.44
CA GLU A 541 -2.92 6.86 3.45
C GLU A 541 -3.70 7.91 4.25
N GLN A 542 -3.23 8.26 5.45
CA GLN A 542 -3.89 9.28 6.27
C GLN A 542 -3.88 10.66 5.61
N LEU A 543 -2.79 11.00 4.91
CA LEU A 543 -2.69 12.23 4.11
C LEU A 543 -3.67 12.19 2.93
N ILE A 544 -3.74 11.10 2.17
CA ILE A 544 -4.68 10.96 1.05
C ILE A 544 -6.12 11.06 1.56
N ARG A 545 -6.44 10.37 2.66
CA ARG A 545 -7.76 10.44 3.29
C ARG A 545 -8.12 11.87 3.70
N SER A 546 -7.18 12.60 4.29
CA SER A 546 -7.41 13.99 4.68
C SER A 546 -7.76 14.88 3.47
N GLU A 547 -7.08 14.71 2.34
CA GLU A 547 -7.37 15.44 1.09
C GLU A 547 -8.73 15.06 0.50
N LEU A 548 -9.09 13.77 0.50
CA LEU A 548 -10.41 13.31 0.03
C LEU A 548 -11.55 13.92 0.87
N LEU A 549 -11.38 13.92 2.19
CA LEU A 549 -12.35 14.50 3.11
C LEU A 549 -12.46 16.02 2.94
N LEU A 550 -11.33 16.69 2.70
CA LEU A 550 -11.26 18.13 2.45
C LEU A 550 -11.85 18.53 1.09
N ALA A 551 -11.68 17.73 0.05
CA ALA A 551 -12.29 17.96 -1.26
C ALA A 551 -13.82 17.95 -1.19
N GLN A 552 -14.38 17.14 -0.30
CA GLN A 552 -15.80 17.02 -0.03
C GLN A 552 -16.16 17.62 1.34
N PHE A 553 -15.55 18.75 1.71
CA PHE A 553 -15.62 19.36 3.04
C PHE A 553 -17.07 19.54 3.52
N SER A 554 -17.33 19.08 4.75
CA SER A 554 -18.61 19.24 5.45
C SER A 554 -18.38 19.25 6.95
N GLU A 555 -19.35 19.77 7.71
CA GLU A 555 -19.29 19.85 9.19
C GLU A 555 -18.93 18.51 9.85
N ASP A 556 -19.50 17.42 9.36
CA ASP A 556 -19.27 16.08 9.92
C ASP A 556 -17.88 15.50 9.62
N LYS A 557 -17.16 16.05 8.64
CA LYS A 557 -15.83 15.61 8.23
C LYS A 557 -14.71 16.38 8.93
N LYS A 558 -14.98 17.56 9.51
CA LYS A 558 -13.97 18.37 10.21
C LYS A 558 -13.19 17.57 11.24
N ILE A 559 -13.91 16.86 12.11
CA ILE A 559 -13.34 16.02 13.17
C ILE A 559 -12.49 14.89 12.58
N GLU A 560 -12.94 14.31 11.47
CA GLU A 560 -12.23 13.21 10.82
C GLU A 560 -10.93 13.68 10.15
N ILE A 561 -10.94 14.86 9.51
CA ILE A 561 -9.74 15.50 8.96
C ILE A 561 -8.71 15.77 10.08
N ILE A 562 -9.15 16.37 11.19
CA ILE A 562 -8.28 16.64 12.35
C ILE A 562 -7.70 15.33 12.93
N LYS A 563 -8.50 14.26 12.99
CA LYS A 563 -8.01 12.94 13.41
C LYS A 563 -6.97 12.38 12.45
N CYS A 564 -7.14 12.54 11.14
CA CYS A 564 -6.13 12.14 10.15
C CYS A 564 -4.82 12.90 10.41
N TYR A 565 -4.87 14.22 10.52
CA TYR A 565 -3.68 15.06 10.80
C TYR A 565 -2.99 14.72 12.11
N ALA A 566 -3.74 14.52 13.19
CA ALA A 566 -3.17 14.12 14.47
C ALA A 566 -2.52 12.73 14.40
N SER A 567 -3.09 11.81 13.62
CA SER A 567 -2.53 10.48 13.40
C SER A 567 -1.25 10.54 12.57
N VAL A 568 -1.21 11.36 11.52
CA VAL A 568 0.00 11.61 10.72
C VAL A 568 1.16 12.10 11.59
N ILE A 569 0.95 13.15 12.38
CA ILE A 569 2.01 13.67 13.26
C ILE A 569 2.42 12.63 14.30
N GLN A 570 1.48 11.86 14.84
CA GLN A 570 1.78 10.80 15.80
C GLN A 570 2.67 9.72 15.20
N ILE A 571 2.37 9.25 13.98
CA ILE A 571 3.15 8.21 13.29
C ILE A 571 4.53 8.75 12.92
N VAL A 572 4.62 9.98 12.39
CA VAL A 572 5.92 10.59 12.05
C VAL A 572 6.82 10.71 13.28
N LEU A 573 6.27 11.12 14.42
CA LEU A 573 7.02 11.19 15.68
C LEU A 573 7.46 9.81 16.17
N LEU A 574 6.64 8.78 15.99
CA LEU A 574 7.02 7.40 16.31
C LEU A 574 8.16 6.93 15.41
N ASP A 575 8.00 7.04 14.09
CA ASP A 575 8.98 6.58 13.09
C ASP A 575 10.35 7.25 13.29
N SER A 576 10.36 8.52 13.71
CA SER A 576 11.59 9.30 13.97
C SER A 576 12.49 8.72 15.07
N VAL A 577 11.91 7.95 16.00
CA VAL A 577 12.64 7.42 17.18
C VAL A 577 12.39 5.92 17.41
N ASN A 578 11.76 5.21 16.48
CA ASN A 578 11.28 3.84 16.68
C ASN A 578 12.41 2.84 17.00
N ASP A 579 13.60 3.04 16.44
CA ASP A 579 14.77 2.19 16.67
C ASP A 579 15.58 2.57 17.92
N ARG A 580 15.11 3.56 18.70
CA ARG A 580 15.81 4.11 19.86
C ARG A 580 15.17 3.64 21.15
N ASN A 581 15.99 3.35 22.14
CA ASN A 581 15.53 2.95 23.48
C ASN A 581 16.33 3.68 24.55
N MET A 582 15.65 4.00 25.65
CA MET A 582 16.28 4.59 26.82
C MET A 582 15.87 3.83 28.09
N GLU A 583 16.81 3.64 29.01
CA GLU A 583 16.53 3.21 30.37
C GLU A 583 16.27 4.45 31.24
N ILE A 584 15.02 4.64 31.64
CA ILE A 584 14.55 5.71 32.52
C ILE A 584 13.54 5.11 33.50
N GLU A 585 13.57 5.60 34.74
CA GLU A 585 12.56 5.31 35.75
C GLU A 585 11.20 5.93 35.39
N ILE A 586 10.13 5.13 35.53
CA ILE A 586 8.77 5.54 35.17
C ILE A 586 8.31 6.79 35.94
N ASP A 587 8.80 6.98 37.16
CA ASP A 587 8.33 8.05 38.05
C ASP A 587 8.92 9.43 37.70
N THR A 588 10.03 9.50 36.97
CA THR A 588 10.72 10.75 36.60
C THR A 588 10.72 11.04 35.10
N ILE A 589 10.19 10.11 34.30
CA ILE A 589 10.25 10.16 32.83
C ILE A 589 9.59 11.40 32.23
N ARG A 590 8.49 11.88 32.84
CA ARG A 590 7.76 13.05 32.33
C ARG A 590 8.53 14.33 32.62
N GLU A 591 8.98 14.49 33.85
CA GLU A 591 9.74 15.65 34.32
C GLU A 591 11.01 15.82 33.48
N THR A 592 11.70 14.71 33.19
CA THR A 592 12.88 14.68 32.31
C THR A 592 12.55 15.11 30.88
N ALA A 593 11.41 14.66 30.32
CA ALA A 593 10.99 15.07 28.98
C ALA A 593 10.72 16.57 28.91
N ILE A 594 10.02 17.11 29.91
CA ILE A 594 9.69 18.55 30.00
C ILE A 594 10.97 19.37 30.14
N GLU A 595 11.94 18.92 30.95
CA GLU A 595 13.24 19.58 31.08
C GLU A 595 13.97 19.66 29.75
N ARG A 596 13.95 18.58 28.95
CA ARG A 596 14.56 18.60 27.61
C ARG A 596 13.85 19.54 26.64
N ILE A 597 12.53 19.71 26.74
CA ILE A 597 11.81 20.71 25.93
C ILE A 597 12.30 22.13 26.27
N VAL A 598 12.49 22.42 27.56
CA VAL A 598 13.00 23.72 28.01
C VAL A 598 14.46 23.92 27.58
N GLN A 599 15.33 22.92 27.78
CA GLN A 599 16.74 22.96 27.41
C GLN A 599 16.96 23.14 25.91
N SER A 600 16.12 22.51 25.08
CA SER A 600 16.14 22.68 23.63
C SER A 600 15.55 24.01 23.17
N GLY A 601 14.93 24.80 24.05
CA GLY A 601 14.50 26.17 23.77
C GLY A 601 13.14 26.31 23.06
N PHE A 602 12.31 25.27 23.03
CA PHE A 602 10.95 25.37 22.47
C PHE A 602 9.99 26.14 23.37
N ILE A 603 10.24 26.12 24.69
CA ILE A 603 9.53 26.94 25.68
C ILE A 603 10.54 27.51 26.68
N PRO A 604 10.32 28.73 27.21
CA PRO A 604 11.28 29.37 28.11
C PRO A 604 11.26 28.81 29.53
N ALA A 605 10.15 28.23 29.98
CA ALA A 605 9.99 27.69 31.33
C ALA A 605 8.92 26.59 31.38
N LYS A 606 8.97 25.72 32.41
CA LYS A 606 8.05 24.57 32.57
C LYS A 606 6.59 25.02 32.70
N GLU A 607 6.35 26.19 33.29
CA GLU A 607 5.03 26.77 33.53
C GLU A 607 4.31 27.20 32.25
N GLN A 608 5.04 27.33 31.14
CA GLN A 608 4.47 27.68 29.83
C GLN A 608 4.11 26.45 28.99
N LEU A 609 4.27 25.23 29.53
CA LEU A 609 3.85 24.02 28.85
C LEU A 609 2.32 23.95 28.79
N SER A 610 1.78 23.70 27.59
CA SER A 610 0.34 23.56 27.39
C SER A 610 -0.26 22.44 28.26
N GLU A 611 -1.43 22.69 28.84
CA GLU A 611 -2.13 21.77 29.75
C GLU A 611 -2.36 20.38 29.13
N GLN A 612 -2.58 20.32 27.81
CA GLN A 612 -2.79 19.07 27.09
C GLN A 612 -1.61 18.09 27.26
N LEU A 613 -0.38 18.60 27.41
CA LEU A 613 0.84 17.80 27.56
C LEU A 613 1.10 17.40 29.02
N THR A 614 0.57 18.15 29.99
CA THR A 614 0.71 17.80 31.42
C THR A 614 -0.14 16.59 31.80
N THR A 615 -1.22 16.33 31.06
CA THR A 615 -2.13 15.19 31.28
C THR A 615 -1.57 13.83 30.85
N VAL A 616 -0.43 13.78 30.14
CA VAL A 616 0.17 12.52 29.68
C VAL A 616 0.62 11.69 30.88
N THR A 617 0.10 10.47 31.01
CA THR A 617 0.46 9.59 32.14
C THR A 617 1.86 8.99 31.94
N PRO A 618 2.66 8.78 33.02
CA PRO A 618 4.04 8.31 32.89
C PRO A 618 4.11 6.91 32.27
N ARG A 619 3.09 6.08 32.54
CA ARG A 619 2.95 4.74 31.95
C ARG A 619 2.80 4.76 30.43
N ARG A 620 2.04 5.73 29.87
CA ARG A 620 1.90 5.88 28.40
C ARG A 620 3.18 6.39 27.78
N LEU A 621 3.83 7.37 28.41
CA LEU A 621 5.13 7.87 27.96
C LEU A 621 6.20 6.77 27.97
N TYR A 622 6.26 5.97 29.04
CA TYR A 622 7.18 4.84 29.12
C TYR A 622 6.98 3.83 27.99
N ARG A 623 5.74 3.53 27.63
CA ARG A 623 5.44 2.64 26.49
C ARG A 623 5.86 3.25 25.15
N ALA A 624 5.61 4.54 24.94
CA ALA A 624 6.05 5.26 23.74
C ALA A 624 7.57 5.20 23.58
N VAL A 625 8.32 5.40 24.68
CA VAL A 625 9.79 5.31 24.70
C VAL A 625 10.32 3.89 24.43
N LYS A 626 9.49 2.86 24.59
CA LYS A 626 9.80 1.46 24.25
C LYS A 626 9.30 1.04 22.86
N GLY A 627 8.94 2.00 22.00
CA GLY A 627 8.43 1.73 20.64
C GLY A 627 6.95 1.31 20.59
N GLY A 628 6.20 1.47 21.69
CA GLY A 628 4.76 1.19 21.71
C GLY A 628 3.92 2.32 21.13
N SER A 629 2.93 1.98 20.30
CA SER A 629 1.96 2.96 19.78
C SER A 629 1.04 3.50 20.90
N GLU A 630 1.27 4.74 21.28
CA GLU A 630 0.53 5.49 22.29
C GLU A 630 -0.04 6.82 21.75
N THR A 631 -0.58 7.68 22.63
CA THR A 631 -1.19 8.96 22.20
C THR A 631 -0.19 9.94 21.57
N LEU A 632 -0.66 10.85 20.72
CA LEU A 632 0.14 11.95 20.14
C LEU A 632 1.00 12.69 21.17
N GLY A 633 0.44 13.08 22.32
CA GLY A 633 1.21 13.74 23.38
C GLY A 633 2.32 12.86 23.99
N ALA A 634 2.12 11.54 24.04
CA ALA A 634 3.15 10.62 24.53
C ALA A 634 4.32 10.50 23.54
N HIS A 635 4.05 10.43 22.24
CA HIS A 635 5.10 10.40 21.22
C HIS A 635 5.84 11.73 21.12
N LEU A 636 5.15 12.88 21.28
CA LEU A 636 5.83 14.17 21.36
C LEU A 636 6.87 14.17 22.48
N LEU A 637 6.46 13.79 23.70
CA LEU A 637 7.38 13.73 24.84
C LEU A 637 8.50 12.68 24.65
N ALA A 638 8.19 11.54 24.02
CA ALA A 638 9.19 10.51 23.71
C ALA A 638 10.28 11.02 22.76
N VAL A 639 9.93 11.83 21.75
CA VAL A 639 10.90 12.43 20.82
C VAL A 639 11.89 13.34 21.56
N PHE A 640 11.45 14.12 22.55
CA PHE A 640 12.38 14.92 23.35
C PHE A 640 13.31 14.07 24.22
N LEU A 641 12.88 12.89 24.67
CA LEU A 641 13.73 11.95 25.42
C LEU A 641 14.72 11.19 24.54
N LEU A 642 14.31 10.79 23.34
CA LEU A 642 15.07 9.90 22.45
C LEU A 642 15.85 10.66 21.35
N GLY A 643 15.50 11.91 21.09
CA GLY A 643 16.21 12.79 20.17
C GLY A 643 17.57 13.22 20.74
N SER A 644 18.55 13.32 19.86
CA SER A 644 19.84 13.95 20.17
C SER A 644 19.69 15.46 20.23
N GLU A 645 20.62 16.12 20.92
CA GLU A 645 20.61 17.58 21.06
C GLU A 645 20.69 18.29 19.69
N SER A 646 21.44 17.73 18.74
CA SER A 646 21.55 18.27 17.38
C SER A 646 20.22 18.24 16.63
N GLU A 647 19.51 17.11 16.68
CA GLU A 647 18.21 16.94 16.00
C GLU A 647 17.14 17.86 16.60
N LEU A 648 17.10 17.96 17.94
CA LEU A 648 16.16 18.84 18.63
C LEU A 648 16.44 20.32 18.35
N ASN A 649 17.70 20.72 18.31
CA ASN A 649 18.09 22.08 17.92
C ASN A 649 17.74 22.36 16.46
N GLN A 650 17.99 21.41 15.56
CA GLN A 650 17.62 21.54 14.15
C GLN A 650 16.10 21.65 13.98
N LEU A 651 15.31 20.83 14.70
CA LEU A 651 13.86 20.91 14.67
C LEU A 651 13.37 22.26 15.21
N ARG A 652 13.98 22.80 16.29
CA ARG A 652 13.64 24.13 16.80
C ARG A 652 13.91 25.20 15.75
N ASP A 653 15.06 25.15 15.10
CA ASP A 653 15.46 26.15 14.12
C ASP A 653 14.56 26.10 12.87
N LEU A 654 14.07 24.90 12.51
CA LEU A 654 13.13 24.70 11.40
C LEU A 654 11.68 25.05 11.75
N GLU A 655 11.22 24.74 12.96
CA GLU A 655 9.82 24.93 13.40
C GLU A 655 9.75 25.31 14.91
N PRO A 656 10.02 26.60 15.27
CA PRO A 656 10.12 27.03 16.66
C PRO A 656 8.84 26.83 17.49
N ASN A 657 7.68 26.88 16.83
CA ASN A 657 6.37 26.73 17.47
C ASN A 657 5.86 25.29 17.49
N PHE A 658 6.71 24.29 17.18
CA PHE A 658 6.30 22.90 16.99
C PHE A 658 5.55 22.32 18.20
N VAL A 659 6.06 22.52 19.42
CA VAL A 659 5.43 22.02 20.66
C VAL A 659 4.04 22.60 20.86
N LYS A 660 3.89 23.92 20.60
CA LYS A 660 2.59 24.60 20.68
C LYS A 660 1.62 24.08 19.63
N PHE A 661 2.07 23.95 18.38
CA PHE A 661 1.27 23.40 17.29
C PHE A 661 0.74 22.00 17.61
N VAL A 662 1.57 21.10 18.15
CA VAL A 662 1.12 19.74 18.52
C VAL A 662 0.12 19.80 19.69
N ALA A 663 0.33 20.68 20.67
CA ALA A 663 -0.63 20.86 21.76
C ALA A 663 -2.00 21.37 21.25
N ASP A 664 -2.00 22.33 20.33
CA ASP A 664 -3.21 22.85 19.70
C ASP A 664 -3.91 21.76 18.89
N LEU A 665 -3.17 20.91 18.18
CA LEU A 665 -3.72 19.76 17.45
C LEU A 665 -4.32 18.70 18.38
N ILE A 666 -3.70 18.43 19.54
CA ILE A 666 -4.28 17.55 20.58
C ILE A 666 -5.57 18.15 21.11
N CYS A 667 -5.60 19.46 21.33
CA CYS A 667 -6.77 20.20 21.79
C CYS A 667 -7.93 20.06 20.79
N LEU A 668 -7.68 20.37 19.50
CA LEU A 668 -8.65 20.23 18.42
C LEU A 668 -9.17 18.79 18.28
N ARG A 669 -8.29 17.80 18.40
CA ARG A 669 -8.68 16.37 18.39
C ARG A 669 -9.57 16.00 19.58
N GLY A 670 -9.24 16.49 20.78
CA GLY A 670 -9.95 16.21 22.03
C GLY A 670 -11.32 16.91 22.12
N HIS A 671 -11.44 18.12 21.58
CA HIS A 671 -12.69 18.87 21.45
C HIS A 671 -13.60 18.36 20.32
N GLY A 672 -13.16 17.37 19.52
CA GLY A 672 -13.98 16.73 18.51
C GLY A 672 -15.24 16.01 19.02
N ASN A 673 -15.42 15.90 20.34
CA ASN A 673 -16.67 15.42 20.95
C ASN A 673 -17.60 16.57 21.42
N ASP A 674 -17.12 17.82 21.43
CA ASP A 674 -17.88 19.03 21.73
C ASP A 674 -18.02 19.88 20.46
N ASN A 675 -19.07 19.60 19.68
CA ASN A 675 -19.36 20.27 18.40
C ASN A 675 -19.44 21.81 18.46
N ARG A 676 -19.50 22.43 19.66
CA ARG A 676 -19.68 23.88 19.81
C ARG A 676 -18.45 24.69 19.42
N HIS A 677 -17.23 24.20 19.68
CA HIS A 677 -16.00 24.92 19.31
C HIS A 677 -15.59 24.68 17.86
N LEU A 678 -16.06 23.60 17.24
CA LEU A 678 -15.78 23.25 15.84
C LEU A 678 -16.83 23.79 14.85
N ALA A 679 -17.99 24.23 15.36
CA ALA A 679 -19.06 24.81 14.53
C ALA A 679 -18.57 26.02 13.71
N ASP A 680 -17.65 26.80 14.28
CA ASP A 680 -17.10 28.00 13.64
C ASP A 680 -15.81 27.76 12.84
N PHE A 681 -15.24 26.54 12.89
CA PHE A 681 -13.98 26.24 12.22
C PHE A 681 -14.17 26.18 10.70
N SER A 682 -13.72 27.21 10.00
CA SER A 682 -13.92 27.42 8.57
C SER A 682 -13.09 26.46 7.71
N ARG A 683 -13.43 26.38 6.42
CA ARG A 683 -12.60 25.65 5.44
C ARG A 683 -11.20 26.25 5.34
N ASP A 684 -11.07 27.57 5.41
CA ASP A 684 -9.78 28.26 5.30
C ASP A 684 -8.88 27.97 6.51
N GLU A 685 -9.45 27.86 7.71
CA GLU A 685 -8.71 27.41 8.90
C GLU A 685 -8.28 25.94 8.77
N MET A 686 -9.08 25.09 8.11
CA MET A 686 -8.70 23.71 7.83
C MET A 686 -7.57 23.60 6.81
N GLU A 687 -7.58 24.43 5.76
CA GLU A 687 -6.48 24.53 4.79
C GLU A 687 -5.21 25.09 5.46
N SER A 688 -5.33 26.05 6.38
CA SER A 688 -4.21 26.52 7.18
C SER A 688 -3.64 25.42 8.07
N LEU A 689 -4.50 24.63 8.72
CA LEU A 689 -4.10 23.47 9.52
C LEU A 689 -3.38 22.43 8.66
N LYS A 690 -3.91 22.11 7.47
CA LYS A 690 -3.27 21.24 6.47
C LYS A 690 -1.85 21.71 6.15
N CYS A 691 -1.69 22.99 5.80
CA CYS A 691 -0.37 23.56 5.49
C CYS A 691 0.61 23.41 6.65
N ASN A 692 0.15 23.65 7.89
CA ASN A 692 0.99 23.50 9.08
C ASN A 692 1.36 22.03 9.34
N VAL A 693 0.43 21.09 9.16
CA VAL A 693 0.69 19.64 9.27
C VAL A 693 1.72 19.20 8.23
N PHE A 694 1.54 19.58 6.97
CA PHE A 694 2.46 19.20 5.88
C PHE A 694 3.86 19.75 6.12
N ARG A 695 3.95 21.01 6.56
CA ARG A 695 5.23 21.61 6.97
C ARG A 695 5.86 20.84 8.12
N ALA A 696 5.11 20.55 9.18
CA ALA A 696 5.61 19.83 10.35
C ALA A 696 6.12 18.42 9.99
N VAL A 697 5.37 17.65 9.19
CA VAL A 697 5.81 16.33 8.70
C VAL A 697 7.16 16.42 8.01
N LYS A 698 7.31 17.38 7.08
CA LYS A 698 8.55 17.60 6.35
C LYS A 698 9.70 18.01 7.29
N LYS A 699 9.44 18.92 8.23
CA LYS A 699 10.47 19.42 9.16
C LYS A 699 10.94 18.37 10.17
N ILE A 700 10.06 17.50 10.64
CA ILE A 700 10.43 16.38 11.50
C ILE A 700 11.35 15.41 10.73
N SER A 701 10.95 14.99 9.52
CA SER A 701 11.76 14.09 8.68
C SER A 701 13.05 14.72 8.13
N GLU A 702 13.19 16.05 8.14
CA GLU A 702 14.45 16.75 7.83
C GLU A 702 15.39 16.81 9.04
N ALA A 703 14.84 16.76 10.26
CA ALA A 703 15.60 16.90 11.51
C ALA A 703 16.04 15.57 12.11
N PHE A 704 15.27 14.49 11.90
CA PHE A 704 15.51 13.11 12.38
C PHE A 704 15.74 12.19 11.18
#